data_AF-A0A1H8CAB4-F1
#
_entry.id   AF-A0A1H8CAB4-F1
#
_cell.length_a   1.000
_cell.length_b   1.000
_cell.length_c   1.000
_cell.angle_alpha   90.00
_cell.angle_beta   90.00
_cell.angle_gamma   90.00
#
_symmetry.space_group_name_H-M   'P 1'
#
loop_
_entity.id
_entity.type
_entity.pdbx_description
1 polymer ?
#
loop_
_entity_poly.entity_id
_entity_poly.type
_entity_poly.pdbx_seq_one_letter_code
_entity_poly.pdbx_strand_id
1 'polypeptide(L)'
;MTGDTGKTLDLITIGRSSVDLYGAQIGGRLEEMASFQKYIGGSPTNMASGTARLGLRSALITRVGDEHMGRFIKAELAREGVDTSGIVTDPDRLTALVLLGIRDQQRFPLIFYRENCADMALCEDDISPDLIARSRSVVATGTHLSHPRTRAAVLKALTLARQHGARTALDIDYRPNLWGLSGHGDGENRFIASDAVTQALQATLHHFDLIVGTEEEFHIAGGTTDTIAALRAVRAVSAAVLVCKRGADGAVAFTAAIPDTLDDGMTGQGFPIEVFNVLGAGDGFMSGLLKGWLDDADWPTALKYANACGAFAVSRHGCTPAYPSWEELQFFLSRPLTQPALRLDAELEQVHWATNRHDDWSTMRVFAFDHRMQLEGLEGATPARIAAFKDLCLTACAQVANGRPGHGLLCDDRLGRTALHRAADMGLWIGRPVEWPGSRPLTLEPEIGPDCGGLSAWPLNHVVKCLCFYHPDDPEEMRAEQEATVLRLFHAARRNRLEFLLEVIPSKVGPVNDATNAAIIRRFYALGIYPDWWKLEPMTSHAAWTAACDAITDNDPYVRGIVVLGLASDEAALADSFAVAARHPLVKGFAVGRTIFGAAAAQYMAGGMTDADAVRDMANRYARLCALWDTARATSKRTAA
;
A
#
# COMPACT_ATOMS: atom_id res chain seq x y z
N MET A 1 -25.55 12.32 -14.13
CA MET A 1 -25.15 11.97 -15.51
C MET A 1 -23.85 12.71 -15.80
N THR A 2 -22.70 12.08 -15.55
CA THR A 2 -21.39 12.63 -15.88
C THR A 2 -21.21 12.52 -17.39
N GLY A 3 -21.31 13.66 -18.09
CA GLY A 3 -20.96 13.72 -19.50
C GLY A 3 -19.51 13.28 -19.67
N ASP A 4 -19.26 12.35 -20.58
CA ASP A 4 -17.91 11.93 -20.93
C ASP A 4 -17.15 13.17 -21.43
N THR A 5 -16.28 13.70 -20.56
CA THR A 5 -15.46 14.89 -20.85
C THR A 5 -14.30 14.55 -21.79
N GLY A 6 -14.13 13.27 -22.17
CA GLY A 6 -12.95 12.76 -22.89
C GLY A 6 -11.66 12.81 -22.05
N LYS A 7 -11.74 13.20 -20.78
CA LYS A 7 -10.60 13.33 -19.87
C LYS A 7 -10.20 11.98 -19.29
N THR A 8 -8.91 11.65 -19.36
CA THR A 8 -8.37 10.38 -18.85
C THR A 8 -7.87 10.47 -17.40
N LEU A 9 -7.77 11.68 -16.84
CA LEU A 9 -7.37 11.92 -15.46
C LEU A 9 -8.45 12.71 -14.72
N ASP A 10 -8.70 12.36 -13.46
CA ASP A 10 -9.63 13.08 -12.60
C ASP A 10 -9.00 14.34 -12.03
N LEU A 11 -7.73 14.25 -11.62
CA LEU A 11 -6.99 15.40 -11.12
C LEU A 11 -5.49 15.29 -11.36
N ILE A 12 -4.86 16.44 -11.41
CA ILE A 12 -3.41 16.59 -11.31
C ILE A 12 -3.13 17.41 -10.05
N THR A 13 -2.31 16.91 -9.15
CA THR A 13 -1.73 17.74 -8.09
C THR A 13 -0.38 18.27 -8.55
N ILE A 14 0.00 19.48 -8.11
CA ILE A 14 1.27 20.11 -8.47
C ILE A 14 2.01 20.61 -7.23
N GLY A 15 3.28 20.25 -7.12
CA GLY A 15 4.20 20.86 -6.16
C GLY A 15 5.09 19.87 -5.42
N ARG A 16 5.12 19.96 -4.08
CA ARG A 16 6.15 19.34 -3.23
C ARG A 16 6.07 17.83 -3.26
N SER A 17 7.24 17.20 -3.44
CA SER A 17 7.50 15.79 -3.12
C SER A 17 8.69 15.68 -2.15
N SER A 18 8.55 14.86 -1.13
CA SER A 18 9.62 14.54 -0.16
C SER A 18 9.60 13.07 0.24
N VAL A 19 10.67 12.64 0.89
CA VAL A 19 10.67 11.42 1.71
C VAL A 19 10.57 11.83 3.18
N ASP A 20 9.53 11.34 3.83
CA ASP A 20 9.25 11.60 5.23
C ASP A 20 9.79 10.43 6.06
N LEU A 21 10.72 10.73 6.96
CA LEU A 21 11.33 9.79 7.89
C LEU A 21 10.71 10.04 9.27
N TYR A 22 9.69 9.24 9.59
CA TYR A 22 8.99 9.29 10.86
C TYR A 22 9.72 8.47 11.92
N GLY A 23 10.03 9.07 13.07
CA GLY A 23 10.55 8.35 14.23
C GLY A 23 9.64 7.18 14.58
N ALA A 24 10.21 5.98 14.67
CA ALA A 24 9.42 4.76 14.92
C ALA A 24 8.92 4.67 16.36
N GLN A 25 9.62 5.30 17.29
CA GLN A 25 9.23 5.43 18.69
C GLN A 25 8.31 6.65 18.86
N ILE A 26 7.35 6.56 19.78
CA ILE A 26 6.32 7.59 20.00
C ILE A 26 6.41 8.07 21.45
N GLY A 27 6.13 9.35 21.69
CA GLY A 27 6.16 9.94 23.04
C GLY A 27 7.49 10.55 23.45
N GLY A 28 8.54 10.33 22.65
CA GLY A 28 9.91 10.77 22.92
C GLY A 28 10.32 12.03 22.17
N ARG A 29 11.52 12.52 22.48
CA ARG A 29 12.16 13.59 21.71
C ARG A 29 12.66 13.07 20.36
N LEU A 30 12.75 13.93 19.35
CA LEU A 30 13.26 13.52 18.03
C LEU A 30 14.71 13.00 18.13
N GLU A 31 15.49 13.55 19.07
CA GLU A 31 16.87 13.15 19.37
C GLU A 31 16.98 11.73 19.98
N GLU A 32 15.90 11.18 20.50
CA GLU A 32 15.83 9.84 21.11
C GLU A 32 15.28 8.79 20.14
N MET A 33 14.94 9.16 18.91
CA MET A 33 14.46 8.24 17.87
C MET A 33 15.63 7.39 17.38
N ALA A 34 15.60 6.10 17.72
CA ALA A 34 16.64 5.15 17.32
C ALA A 34 16.46 4.63 15.88
N SER A 35 15.24 4.73 15.34
CA SER A 35 14.91 4.27 14.00
C SER A 35 13.80 5.11 13.38
N PHE A 36 13.76 5.10 12.05
CA PHE A 36 12.79 5.87 11.27
C PHE A 36 12.08 4.97 10.27
N GLN A 37 10.77 5.19 10.12
CA GLN A 37 9.97 4.61 9.06
C GLN A 37 9.90 5.57 7.88
N LYS A 38 10.20 5.06 6.70
CA LYS A 38 10.28 5.81 5.45
C LYS A 38 8.93 5.81 4.73
N TYR A 39 8.43 6.99 4.38
CA TYR A 39 7.21 7.19 3.60
C TYR A 39 7.42 8.23 2.51
N ILE A 40 6.55 8.23 1.49
CA ILE A 40 6.41 9.41 0.63
C ILE A 40 5.72 10.54 1.41
N GLY A 41 6.10 11.77 1.09
CA GLY A 41 5.56 12.97 1.71
C GLY A 41 5.49 14.14 0.74
N GLY A 42 5.01 15.25 1.28
CA GLY A 42 4.65 16.44 0.52
C GLY A 42 3.15 16.51 0.24
N SER A 43 2.56 17.69 0.42
CA SER A 43 1.10 17.83 0.41
C SER A 43 0.48 17.43 -0.94
N PRO A 44 0.99 17.90 -2.10
CA PRO A 44 0.51 17.43 -3.41
C PRO A 44 0.68 15.92 -3.63
N THR A 45 1.78 15.35 -3.15
CA THR A 45 2.08 13.91 -3.24
C THR A 45 1.11 13.08 -2.42
N ASN A 46 0.87 13.48 -1.16
CA ASN A 46 -0.09 12.85 -0.27
C ASN A 46 -1.51 12.91 -0.86
N MET A 47 -1.92 14.08 -1.39
CA MET A 47 -3.24 14.22 -2.04
C MET A 47 -3.36 13.34 -3.30
N ALA A 48 -2.32 13.21 -4.11
CA ALA A 48 -2.34 12.35 -5.29
C ALA A 48 -2.55 10.87 -4.90
N SER A 49 -1.79 10.37 -3.91
CA SER A 49 -1.94 9.00 -3.43
C SER A 49 -3.26 8.77 -2.71
N GLY A 50 -3.69 9.69 -1.84
CA GLY A 50 -4.96 9.58 -1.12
C GLY A 50 -6.16 9.55 -2.06
N THR A 51 -6.16 10.38 -3.11
CA THR A 51 -7.22 10.34 -4.13
C THR A 51 -7.17 9.08 -5.01
N ALA A 52 -5.98 8.55 -5.30
CA ALA A 52 -5.83 7.29 -6.02
C ALA A 52 -6.42 6.11 -5.24
N ARG A 53 -6.16 6.03 -3.93
CA ARG A 53 -6.78 5.04 -3.02
C ARG A 53 -8.31 5.13 -2.99
N LEU A 54 -8.86 6.34 -3.12
CA LEU A 54 -10.32 6.57 -3.22
C LEU A 54 -10.90 6.27 -4.62
N GLY A 55 -10.11 5.73 -5.53
CA GLY A 55 -10.53 5.30 -6.87
C GLY A 55 -10.52 6.40 -7.93
N LEU A 56 -9.92 7.57 -7.67
CA LEU A 56 -9.71 8.59 -8.69
C LEU A 56 -8.44 8.31 -9.50
N ARG A 57 -8.43 8.69 -10.77
CA ARG A 57 -7.22 8.68 -11.60
C ARG A 57 -6.43 9.96 -11.39
N SER A 58 -5.50 9.95 -10.44
CA SER A 58 -4.65 11.11 -10.12
C SER A 58 -3.32 11.07 -10.86
N ALA A 59 -2.72 12.25 -11.07
CA ALA A 59 -1.33 12.40 -11.49
C ALA A 59 -0.63 13.47 -10.64
N LEU A 60 0.70 13.43 -10.64
CA LEU A 60 1.53 14.40 -9.90
C LEU A 60 2.50 15.11 -10.85
N ILE A 61 2.50 16.45 -10.81
CA ILE A 61 3.54 17.28 -11.41
C ILE A 61 4.52 17.73 -10.31
N THR A 62 5.76 17.28 -10.43
CA THR A 62 6.83 17.58 -9.47
C THR A 62 8.21 17.29 -10.07
N ARG A 63 9.26 17.55 -9.29
CA ARG A 63 10.63 17.12 -9.56
C ARG A 63 11.17 16.29 -8.40
N VAL A 64 11.90 15.23 -8.73
CA VAL A 64 12.62 14.37 -7.77
C VAL A 64 14.07 14.18 -8.23
N GLY A 65 14.99 13.87 -7.33
CA GLY A 65 16.40 13.68 -7.68
C GLY A 65 16.67 12.38 -8.45
N ASP A 66 17.78 12.33 -9.20
CA ASP A 66 18.29 11.09 -9.83
C ASP A 66 19.04 10.18 -8.82
N GLU A 67 18.41 9.95 -7.67
CA GLU A 67 18.97 9.14 -6.60
C GLU A 67 17.91 8.19 -6.03
N HIS A 68 18.26 7.47 -4.97
CA HIS A 68 17.44 6.37 -4.45
C HIS A 68 16.10 6.84 -3.89
N MET A 69 16.03 8.03 -3.29
CA MET A 69 14.81 8.62 -2.75
C MET A 69 13.88 9.09 -3.87
N GLY A 70 14.41 9.64 -4.95
CA GLY A 70 13.61 9.97 -6.13
C GLY A 70 13.06 8.74 -6.85
N ARG A 71 13.87 7.68 -6.99
CA ARG A 71 13.39 6.37 -7.48
C ARG A 71 12.33 5.76 -6.54
N PHE A 72 12.52 5.89 -5.23
CA PHE A 72 11.54 5.45 -4.23
C PHE A 72 10.21 6.19 -4.38
N ILE A 73 10.20 7.53 -4.49
CA ILE A 73 8.95 8.30 -4.69
C ILE A 73 8.23 7.86 -5.95
N LYS A 74 8.94 7.71 -7.08
CA LYS A 74 8.35 7.24 -8.35
C LYS A 74 7.74 5.85 -8.22
N ALA A 75 8.48 4.92 -7.60
CA ALA A 75 8.02 3.55 -7.40
C ALA A 75 6.79 3.49 -6.49
N GLU A 76 6.80 4.21 -5.37
CA GLU A 76 5.69 4.22 -4.43
C GLU A 76 4.44 4.87 -5.03
N LEU A 77 4.59 6.00 -5.73
CA LEU A 77 3.46 6.63 -6.44
C LEU A 77 2.85 5.71 -7.49
N ALA A 78 3.67 4.97 -8.24
CA ALA A 78 3.18 3.97 -9.18
C ALA A 78 2.45 2.82 -8.46
N ARG A 79 2.94 2.38 -7.29
CA ARG A 79 2.27 1.35 -6.46
C ARG A 79 0.93 1.84 -5.90
N GLU A 80 0.81 3.12 -5.58
CA GLU A 80 -0.43 3.78 -5.16
C GLU A 80 -1.39 4.06 -6.33
N GLY A 81 -0.98 3.79 -7.58
CA GLY A 81 -1.82 3.99 -8.77
C GLY A 81 -1.82 5.42 -9.32
N VAL A 82 -0.88 6.26 -8.91
CA VAL A 82 -0.72 7.64 -9.41
C VAL A 82 0.01 7.63 -10.76
N ASP A 83 -0.50 8.39 -11.74
CA ASP A 83 0.19 8.61 -13.01
C ASP A 83 1.45 9.47 -12.77
N THR A 84 2.62 8.86 -13.03
CA THR A 84 3.94 9.46 -12.80
C THR A 84 4.52 10.20 -14.01
N SER A 85 3.75 10.40 -15.09
CA SER A 85 4.23 11.04 -16.33
C SER A 85 4.59 12.52 -16.16
N GLY A 86 4.06 13.17 -15.11
CA GLY A 86 4.40 14.55 -14.73
C GLY A 86 5.64 14.68 -13.84
N ILE A 87 6.34 13.58 -13.50
CA ILE A 87 7.47 13.60 -12.56
C ILE A 87 8.80 13.66 -13.30
N VAL A 88 9.42 14.83 -13.27
CA VAL A 88 10.74 15.07 -13.84
C VAL A 88 11.85 14.58 -12.89
N THR A 89 12.85 13.89 -13.43
CA THR A 89 14.08 13.54 -12.70
C THR A 89 15.10 14.67 -12.86
N ASP A 90 15.55 15.24 -11.75
CA ASP A 90 16.59 16.27 -11.69
C ASP A 90 17.95 15.60 -11.38
N PRO A 91 18.93 15.65 -12.30
CA PRO A 91 20.25 15.05 -12.08
C PRO A 91 21.16 15.87 -11.15
N ASP A 92 20.81 17.13 -10.88
CA ASP A 92 21.65 18.08 -10.15
C ASP A 92 21.24 18.25 -8.69
N ARG A 93 19.99 17.93 -8.34
CA ARG A 93 19.41 18.16 -7.01
C ARG A 93 18.92 16.89 -6.35
N LEU A 94 19.08 16.85 -5.02
CA LEU A 94 18.56 15.77 -4.20
C LEU A 94 17.05 15.92 -3.99
N THR A 95 16.36 14.78 -3.82
CA THR A 95 14.99 14.73 -3.30
C THR A 95 14.94 15.28 -1.88
N ALA A 96 13.91 16.06 -1.55
CA ALA A 96 13.74 16.63 -0.22
C ALA A 96 13.51 15.54 0.84
N LEU A 97 14.06 15.74 2.04
CA LEU A 97 13.82 14.89 3.19
C LEU A 97 13.12 15.68 4.30
N VAL A 98 12.26 15.01 5.05
CA VAL A 98 11.70 15.53 6.29
C VAL A 98 12.00 14.54 7.41
N LEU A 99 12.67 15.00 8.47
CA LEU A 99 12.82 14.24 9.71
C LEU A 99 11.72 14.68 10.67
N LEU A 100 10.97 13.74 11.23
CA LEU A 100 9.85 14.09 12.09
C LEU A 100 9.56 13.03 13.15
N GLY A 101 8.92 13.45 14.25
CA GLY A 101 8.52 12.59 15.35
C GLY A 101 7.13 12.91 15.87
N ILE A 102 6.55 11.98 16.63
CA ILE A 102 5.28 12.15 17.33
C ILE A 102 5.58 12.24 18.83
N ARG A 103 5.55 13.46 19.38
CA ARG A 103 5.86 13.68 20.80
C ARG A 103 4.63 13.51 21.68
N ASP A 104 3.52 14.11 21.28
CA ASP A 104 2.22 13.99 21.94
C ASP A 104 1.13 14.44 20.96
N GLN A 105 -0.12 14.56 21.43
CA GLN A 105 -1.25 14.97 20.58
C GLN A 105 -1.16 16.40 20.04
N GLN A 106 -0.25 17.23 20.55
CA GLN A 106 -0.13 18.64 20.19
C GLN A 106 1.21 18.97 19.53
N ARG A 107 2.27 18.20 19.80
CA ARG A 107 3.64 18.49 19.36
C ARG A 107 4.19 17.41 18.43
N PHE A 108 4.62 17.87 17.27
CA PHE A 108 5.07 17.04 16.15
C PHE A 108 6.34 17.69 15.59
N PRO A 109 7.51 17.50 16.23
CA PRO A 109 8.74 18.11 15.76
C PRO A 109 9.04 17.63 14.34
N LEU A 110 9.29 18.58 13.44
CA LEU A 110 9.68 18.29 12.06
C LEU A 110 10.76 19.25 11.55
N ILE A 111 11.67 18.71 10.75
CA ILE A 111 12.80 19.43 10.15
C ILE A 111 12.81 19.17 8.65
N PHE A 112 12.76 20.24 7.87
CA PHE A 112 12.82 20.18 6.40
C PHE A 112 14.26 20.29 5.89
N TYR A 113 14.77 19.23 5.28
CA TYR A 113 16.00 19.26 4.47
C TYR A 113 15.60 19.56 3.02
N ARG A 114 15.42 20.85 2.70
CA ARG A 114 14.77 21.29 1.45
C ARG A 114 15.38 22.50 0.72
N GLU A 115 16.44 23.12 1.23
CA GLU A 115 16.91 24.44 0.75
C GLU A 115 17.30 24.49 -0.75
N ASN A 116 17.79 23.39 -1.35
CA ASN A 116 18.06 23.26 -2.79
C ASN A 116 17.66 21.88 -3.33
N CYS A 117 16.45 21.45 -2.99
CA CYS A 117 15.93 20.15 -3.43
C CYS A 117 15.22 20.22 -4.78
N ALA A 118 15.09 19.05 -5.42
CA ALA A 118 14.57 18.91 -6.77
C ALA A 118 13.19 19.58 -6.96
N ASP A 119 12.28 19.45 -6.00
CA ASP A 119 10.93 20.02 -6.08
C ASP A 119 10.94 21.56 -6.19
N MET A 120 11.91 22.23 -5.57
CA MET A 120 12.10 23.68 -5.66
C MET A 120 12.68 24.15 -7.01
N ALA A 121 13.12 23.23 -7.86
CA ALA A 121 13.53 23.52 -9.22
C ALA A 121 12.38 23.45 -10.23
N LEU A 122 11.18 23.04 -9.81
CA LEU A 122 9.99 22.99 -10.68
C LEU A 122 9.76 24.36 -11.33
N CYS A 123 9.67 24.37 -12.66
CA CYS A 123 9.50 25.57 -13.47
C CYS A 123 8.45 25.35 -14.57
N GLU A 124 8.22 26.39 -15.37
CA GLU A 124 7.23 26.37 -16.44
C GLU A 124 7.52 25.30 -17.50
N ASP A 125 8.78 24.98 -17.77
CA ASP A 125 9.17 23.99 -18.78
C ASP A 125 8.75 22.56 -18.41
N ASP A 126 8.52 22.31 -17.12
CA ASP A 126 8.03 21.01 -16.63
C ASP A 126 6.51 20.84 -16.84
N ILE A 127 5.80 21.90 -17.21
CA ILE A 127 4.35 21.89 -17.38
C ILE A 127 4.00 21.48 -18.81
N SER A 128 3.70 20.19 -18.98
CA SER A 128 3.21 19.62 -20.24
C SER A 128 1.77 20.02 -20.52
N PRO A 129 1.47 20.72 -21.63
CA PRO A 129 0.09 21.04 -22.03
C PRO A 129 -0.77 19.80 -22.26
N ASP A 130 -0.20 18.75 -22.87
CA ASP A 130 -0.91 17.50 -23.15
C ASP A 130 -1.33 16.79 -21.86
N LEU A 131 -0.48 16.82 -20.83
CA LEU A 131 -0.82 16.25 -19.53
C LEU A 131 -1.98 17.02 -18.87
N ILE A 132 -1.91 18.35 -18.86
CA ILE A 132 -2.97 19.19 -18.30
C ILE A 132 -4.29 19.01 -19.08
N ALA A 133 -4.23 18.89 -20.40
CA ALA A 133 -5.39 18.68 -21.24
C ALA A 133 -6.15 17.39 -20.92
N ARG A 134 -5.49 16.38 -20.36
CA ARG A 134 -6.09 15.09 -19.95
C ARG A 134 -6.87 15.14 -18.64
N SER A 135 -6.73 16.20 -17.82
CA SER A 135 -7.34 16.25 -16.49
C SER A 135 -8.67 17.00 -16.42
N ARG A 136 -9.51 16.60 -15.47
CA ARG A 136 -10.74 17.32 -15.08
C ARG A 136 -10.46 18.43 -14.07
N SER A 137 -9.35 18.33 -13.32
CA SER A 137 -8.95 19.30 -12.31
C SER A 137 -7.43 19.45 -12.18
N VAL A 138 -6.98 20.64 -11.76
CA VAL A 138 -5.61 20.89 -11.29
C VAL A 138 -5.66 21.45 -9.86
N VAL A 139 -4.91 20.81 -8.96
CA VAL A 139 -4.87 21.14 -7.52
C VAL A 139 -3.48 21.62 -7.14
N ALA A 140 -3.36 22.85 -6.69
CA ALA A 140 -2.11 23.44 -6.23
C ALA A 140 -2.07 23.58 -4.71
N THR A 141 -0.87 23.73 -4.14
CA THR A 141 -0.70 24.07 -2.73
C THR A 141 0.02 25.40 -2.56
N GLY A 142 -0.33 26.16 -1.51
CA GLY A 142 0.27 27.47 -1.27
C GLY A 142 1.78 27.43 -1.02
N THR A 143 2.33 26.32 -0.53
CA THR A 143 3.80 26.13 -0.44
C THR A 143 4.51 26.39 -1.78
N HIS A 144 3.95 25.99 -2.93
CA HIS A 144 4.60 26.23 -4.23
C HIS A 144 4.33 27.61 -4.82
N LEU A 145 3.51 28.44 -4.17
CA LEU A 145 3.35 29.85 -4.48
C LEU A 145 4.39 30.73 -3.75
N SER A 146 5.16 30.18 -2.80
CA SER A 146 6.09 30.94 -1.96
C SER A 146 7.35 31.42 -2.68
N HIS A 147 7.75 30.75 -3.77
CA HIS A 147 8.95 31.07 -4.52
C HIS A 147 8.62 31.48 -5.97
N PRO A 148 9.25 32.53 -6.54
CA PRO A 148 8.91 33.02 -7.88
C PRO A 148 8.94 31.95 -8.98
N ARG A 149 9.94 31.05 -8.94
CA ARG A 149 10.11 29.96 -9.93
C ARG A 149 8.96 28.96 -9.89
N THR A 150 8.66 28.38 -8.72
CA THR A 150 7.60 27.38 -8.56
C THR A 150 6.23 28.02 -8.78
N ARG A 151 6.06 29.28 -8.38
CA ARG A 151 4.84 30.04 -8.62
C ARG A 151 4.56 30.20 -10.12
N ALA A 152 5.58 30.49 -10.93
CA ALA A 152 5.41 30.58 -12.38
C ALA A 152 4.93 29.25 -12.99
N ALA A 153 5.48 28.12 -12.54
CA ALA A 153 5.04 26.78 -12.95
C ALA A 153 3.56 26.54 -12.61
N VAL A 154 3.15 26.86 -11.38
CA VAL A 154 1.75 26.75 -10.93
C VAL A 154 0.83 27.62 -11.78
N LEU A 155 1.18 28.88 -12.02
CA LEU A 155 0.36 29.79 -12.82
C LEU A 155 0.21 29.33 -14.27
N LYS A 156 1.27 28.76 -14.88
CA LYS A 156 1.18 28.13 -16.21
C LYS A 156 0.21 26.94 -16.20
N ALA A 157 0.32 26.05 -15.20
CA ALA A 157 -0.58 24.90 -15.07
C ALA A 157 -2.06 25.33 -14.91
N LEU A 158 -2.34 26.33 -14.08
CA LEU A 158 -3.70 26.87 -13.88
C LEU A 158 -4.25 27.54 -15.15
N THR A 159 -3.40 28.25 -15.89
CA THR A 159 -3.79 28.87 -17.17
C THR A 159 -4.19 27.81 -18.19
N LEU A 160 -3.37 26.77 -18.35
CA LEU A 160 -3.66 25.65 -19.26
C LEU A 160 -4.91 24.88 -18.81
N ALA A 161 -5.09 24.67 -17.51
CA ALA A 161 -6.27 24.01 -16.96
C ALA A 161 -7.56 24.72 -17.41
N ARG A 162 -7.63 26.06 -17.23
CA ARG A 162 -8.79 26.85 -17.64
C ARG A 162 -8.99 26.84 -19.16
N GLN A 163 -7.92 26.91 -19.95
CA GLN A 163 -7.99 26.79 -21.42
C GLN A 163 -8.60 25.46 -21.86
N HIS A 164 -8.34 24.38 -21.12
CA HIS A 164 -8.87 23.04 -21.38
C HIS A 164 -10.13 22.69 -20.56
N GLY A 165 -10.78 23.68 -19.95
CA GLY A 165 -12.03 23.50 -19.19
C GLY A 165 -11.92 22.67 -17.91
N ALA A 166 -10.71 22.49 -17.36
CA ALA A 166 -10.51 21.87 -16.06
C ALA A 166 -10.86 22.83 -14.92
N ARG A 167 -11.40 22.28 -13.82
CA ARG A 167 -11.59 23.00 -12.56
C ARG A 167 -10.24 23.21 -11.86
N THR A 168 -10.13 24.20 -11.01
CA THR A 168 -8.90 24.48 -10.26
C THR A 168 -9.14 24.57 -8.76
N ALA A 169 -8.27 23.96 -7.97
CA ALA A 169 -8.37 23.97 -6.50
C ALA A 169 -7.05 24.38 -5.83
N LEU A 170 -7.16 25.00 -4.66
CA LEU A 170 -6.05 25.38 -3.80
C LEU A 170 -6.25 24.80 -2.40
N ASP A 171 -5.26 24.08 -1.90
CA ASP A 171 -5.03 23.99 -0.45
C ASP A 171 -4.04 25.10 -0.07
N ILE A 172 -4.43 25.98 0.85
CA ILE A 172 -3.58 27.11 1.25
C ILE A 172 -2.23 26.62 1.79
N ASP A 173 -2.18 25.45 2.46
CA ASP A 173 -0.95 24.76 2.94
C ASP A 173 0.12 25.75 3.42
N TYR A 174 -0.24 26.59 4.38
CA TYR A 174 0.64 27.65 4.85
C TYR A 174 1.64 27.12 5.88
N ARG A 175 2.93 27.39 5.65
CA ARG A 175 4.03 27.04 6.55
C ARG A 175 5.02 28.20 6.62
N PRO A 176 5.10 28.96 7.73
CA PRO A 176 5.97 30.12 7.84
C PRO A 176 7.43 29.86 7.43
N ASN A 177 8.02 28.73 7.86
CA ASN A 177 9.37 28.32 7.50
C ASN A 177 9.58 28.23 5.97
N LEU A 178 8.61 27.65 5.24
CA LEU A 178 8.68 27.48 3.78
C LEU A 178 8.44 28.78 3.00
N TRP A 179 7.96 29.82 3.69
CA TRP A 179 7.84 31.19 3.19
C TRP A 179 9.01 32.07 3.67
N GLY A 180 10.02 31.50 4.34
CA GLY A 180 11.21 32.22 4.81
C GLY A 180 10.95 33.12 6.01
N LEU A 181 9.87 32.88 6.78
CA LEU A 181 9.49 33.69 7.93
C LEU A 181 10.02 33.13 9.27
N SER A 182 10.56 31.92 9.27
CA SER A 182 11.17 31.30 10.45
C SER A 182 12.36 30.40 10.08
N GLY A 183 13.15 29.99 11.07
CA GLY A 183 14.36 29.19 10.88
C GLY A 183 14.11 27.68 10.75
N HIS A 184 15.16 26.92 10.40
CA HIS A 184 15.06 25.48 10.12
C HIS A 184 14.44 24.63 11.24
N GLY A 185 14.64 25.00 12.51
CA GLY A 185 14.10 24.28 13.67
C GLY A 185 12.62 24.56 13.97
N ASP A 186 12.01 25.53 13.27
CA ASP A 186 10.64 25.99 13.54
C ASP A 186 9.63 25.37 12.55
N GLY A 187 9.85 24.11 12.17
CA GLY A 187 8.99 23.40 11.21
C GLY A 187 7.57 23.11 11.72
N GLU A 188 7.38 23.10 13.05
CA GLU A 188 6.08 22.87 13.69
C GLU A 188 5.20 24.12 13.77
N ASN A 189 5.77 25.32 13.63
CA ASN A 189 5.02 26.57 13.68
C ASN A 189 4.05 26.68 12.51
N ARG A 190 2.79 26.98 12.83
CA ARG A 190 1.69 27.03 11.87
C ARG A 190 1.33 28.43 11.43
N PHE A 191 1.74 29.47 12.16
CA PHE A 191 1.29 30.83 11.86
C PHE A 191 2.31 31.91 12.23
N ILE A 192 2.64 32.73 11.24
CA ILE A 192 3.30 34.05 11.39
C ILE A 192 2.57 34.98 10.43
N ALA A 193 2.07 36.12 10.91
CA ALA A 193 1.44 37.11 10.05
C ALA A 193 2.47 37.76 9.11
N SER A 194 2.10 38.02 7.85
CA SER A 194 2.97 38.69 6.88
C SER A 194 2.18 39.30 5.73
N ASP A 195 2.19 40.62 5.62
CA ASP A 195 1.51 41.35 4.55
C ASP A 195 2.02 40.94 3.16
N ALA A 196 3.31 40.62 3.04
CA ALA A 196 3.90 40.17 1.78
C ALA A 196 3.33 38.81 1.34
N VAL A 197 3.14 37.88 2.29
CA VAL A 197 2.51 36.58 2.02
C VAL A 197 1.03 36.77 1.67
N THR A 198 0.31 37.60 2.44
CA THR A 198 -1.09 37.93 2.17
C THR A 198 -1.28 38.46 0.75
N GLN A 199 -0.48 39.45 0.34
CA GLN A 199 -0.55 40.03 -1.00
C GLN A 199 -0.23 39.01 -2.09
N ALA A 200 0.79 38.17 -1.87
CA ALA A 200 1.16 37.11 -2.81
C ALA A 200 0.05 36.07 -2.99
N LEU A 201 -0.61 35.66 -1.90
CA LEU A 201 -1.75 34.74 -1.95
C LEU A 201 -2.92 35.40 -2.67
N GLN A 202 -3.39 36.58 -2.22
CA GLN A 202 -4.54 37.29 -2.79
C GLN A 202 -4.39 37.57 -4.28
N ALA A 203 -3.18 37.84 -4.76
CA ALA A 203 -2.89 38.01 -6.19
C ALA A 203 -3.21 36.76 -7.04
N THR A 204 -3.33 35.58 -6.43
CA THR A 204 -3.55 34.31 -7.14
C THR A 204 -4.91 33.65 -6.87
N LEU A 205 -5.63 34.05 -5.81
CA LEU A 205 -6.86 33.36 -5.36
C LEU A 205 -7.99 33.36 -6.41
N HIS A 206 -8.01 34.33 -7.32
CA HIS A 206 -8.99 34.42 -8.41
C HIS A 206 -8.82 33.31 -9.48
N HIS A 207 -7.69 32.61 -9.50
CA HIS A 207 -7.46 31.50 -10.42
C HIS A 207 -8.17 30.20 -10.03
N PHE A 208 -8.69 30.08 -8.82
CA PHE A 208 -9.25 28.85 -8.25
C PHE A 208 -10.78 28.85 -8.22
N ASP A 209 -11.38 27.67 -8.40
CA ASP A 209 -12.81 27.40 -8.22
C ASP A 209 -13.12 26.86 -6.81
N LEU A 210 -12.12 26.29 -6.13
CA LEU A 210 -12.19 25.78 -4.77
C LEU A 210 -10.95 26.22 -3.97
N ILE A 211 -11.15 26.82 -2.80
CA ILE A 211 -10.07 27.21 -1.88
C ILE A 211 -10.33 26.59 -0.52
N VAL A 212 -9.35 25.87 0.00
CA VAL A 212 -9.45 25.13 1.25
C VAL A 212 -8.33 25.56 2.19
N GLY A 213 -8.65 25.76 3.47
CA GLY A 213 -7.69 26.16 4.48
C GLY A 213 -8.23 25.94 5.90
N THR A 214 -7.34 25.85 6.89
CA THR A 214 -7.70 26.02 8.30
C THR A 214 -8.07 27.48 8.58
N GLU A 215 -8.55 27.76 9.78
CA GLU A 215 -8.78 29.14 10.22
C GLU A 215 -7.51 29.99 10.08
N GLU A 216 -6.36 29.51 10.56
CA GLU A 216 -5.08 30.21 10.48
C GLU A 216 -4.59 30.38 9.03
N GLU A 217 -4.87 29.41 8.17
CA GLU A 217 -4.57 29.50 6.74
C GLU A 217 -5.45 30.56 6.04
N PHE A 218 -6.71 30.69 6.44
CA PHE A 218 -7.54 31.81 5.99
C PHE A 218 -7.08 33.13 6.59
N HIS A 219 -6.59 33.16 7.84
CA HIS A 219 -6.07 34.38 8.44
C HIS A 219 -4.93 34.99 7.63
N ILE A 220 -3.96 34.18 7.18
CA ILE A 220 -2.88 34.66 6.33
C ILE A 220 -3.37 35.03 4.93
N ALA A 221 -4.33 34.31 4.35
CA ALA A 221 -4.87 34.66 3.04
C ALA A 221 -5.73 35.94 3.06
N GLY A 222 -6.39 36.22 4.19
CA GLY A 222 -7.26 37.37 4.40
C GLY A 222 -6.56 38.59 5.01
N GLY A 223 -5.37 38.42 5.59
CA GLY A 223 -4.60 39.49 6.22
C GLY A 223 -5.10 39.93 7.60
N THR A 224 -5.85 39.07 8.30
CA THR A 224 -6.40 39.35 9.63
C THR A 224 -6.60 38.05 10.41
N THR A 225 -6.49 38.08 11.73
CA THR A 225 -6.70 36.91 12.60
C THR A 225 -8.16 36.70 13.02
N ASP A 226 -9.07 37.51 12.50
CA ASP A 226 -10.52 37.28 12.62
C ASP A 226 -10.97 36.39 11.46
N THR A 227 -11.45 35.18 11.77
CA THR A 227 -11.77 34.15 10.75
C THR A 227 -12.85 34.63 9.76
N ILE A 228 -13.90 35.31 10.22
CA ILE A 228 -14.99 35.77 9.35
C ILE A 228 -14.53 36.94 8.48
N ALA A 229 -13.80 37.89 9.04
CA ALA A 229 -13.22 39.00 8.29
C ALA A 229 -12.20 38.50 7.25
N ALA A 230 -11.40 37.49 7.60
CA ALA A 230 -10.43 36.88 6.70
C ALA A 230 -11.12 36.18 5.52
N LEU A 231 -12.15 35.37 5.79
CA LEU A 231 -12.97 34.75 4.75
C LEU A 231 -13.64 35.79 3.84
N ARG A 232 -14.14 36.90 4.40
CA ARG A 232 -14.72 38.02 3.64
C ARG A 232 -13.68 38.70 2.76
N ALA A 233 -12.47 38.90 3.24
CA ALA A 233 -11.36 39.46 2.46
C ALA A 233 -10.97 38.52 1.29
N VAL A 234 -10.91 37.21 1.52
CA VAL A 234 -10.69 36.21 0.46
C VAL A 234 -11.84 36.22 -0.55
N ARG A 235 -13.09 36.26 -0.09
CA ARG A 235 -14.28 36.36 -0.96
C ARG A 235 -14.30 37.63 -1.81
N ALA A 236 -13.73 38.73 -1.34
CA ALA A 236 -13.65 39.98 -2.11
C ALA A 236 -12.76 39.88 -3.35
N VAL A 237 -11.84 38.91 -3.40
CA VAL A 237 -10.90 38.71 -4.51
C VAL A 237 -11.06 37.36 -5.23
N SER A 238 -12.00 36.51 -4.79
CA SER A 238 -12.25 35.21 -5.41
C SER A 238 -13.71 34.77 -5.37
N ALA A 239 -14.17 34.17 -6.46
CA ALA A 239 -15.48 33.55 -6.59
C ALA A 239 -15.50 32.05 -6.19
N ALA A 240 -14.35 31.49 -5.77
CA ALA A 240 -14.22 30.08 -5.40
C ALA A 240 -15.19 29.67 -4.28
N VAL A 241 -15.54 28.39 -4.20
CA VAL A 241 -16.09 27.86 -2.95
C VAL A 241 -15.00 27.88 -1.89
N LEU A 242 -15.32 28.41 -0.71
CA LEU A 242 -14.37 28.45 0.42
C LEU A 242 -14.72 27.33 1.39
N VAL A 243 -13.77 26.44 1.68
CA VAL A 243 -13.93 25.37 2.68
C VAL A 243 -12.97 25.63 3.84
N CYS A 244 -13.52 25.96 5.00
CA CYS A 244 -12.77 26.23 6.22
C CYS A 244 -12.75 25.00 7.13
N LYS A 245 -11.55 24.46 7.37
CA LYS A 245 -11.26 23.35 8.29
C LYS A 245 -11.20 23.89 9.73
N ARG A 246 -11.95 23.27 10.65
CA ARG A 246 -12.10 23.67 12.06
C ARG A 246 -11.59 22.60 13.03
N GLY A 247 -10.59 21.83 12.62
CA GLY A 247 -10.04 20.74 13.42
C GLY A 247 -11.10 19.68 13.79
N ALA A 248 -11.30 19.45 15.08
CA ALA A 248 -12.26 18.46 15.60
C ALA A 248 -13.73 18.81 15.30
N ASP A 249 -14.04 20.09 15.04
CA ASP A 249 -15.38 20.54 14.67
C ASP A 249 -15.71 20.27 13.19
N GLY A 250 -14.80 19.60 12.45
CA GLY A 250 -14.98 19.26 11.05
C GLY A 250 -14.64 20.42 10.12
N ALA A 251 -15.53 20.72 9.17
CA ALA A 251 -15.32 21.77 8.19
C ALA A 251 -16.65 22.36 7.70
N VAL A 252 -16.59 23.60 7.24
CA VAL A 252 -17.72 24.37 6.71
C VAL A 252 -17.43 24.84 5.28
N ALA A 253 -18.39 24.72 4.39
CA ALA A 253 -18.30 25.20 3.01
C ALA A 253 -19.20 26.42 2.77
N PHE A 254 -18.65 27.43 2.07
CA PHE A 254 -19.33 28.65 1.68
C PHE A 254 -19.30 28.81 0.16
N THR A 255 -20.45 28.60 -0.48
CA THR A 255 -20.62 28.75 -1.94
C THR A 255 -20.96 30.17 -2.38
N ALA A 256 -21.33 31.04 -1.43
CA ALA A 256 -21.79 32.40 -1.67
C ALA A 256 -21.18 33.39 -0.67
N ALA A 257 -21.98 34.40 -0.25
CA ALA A 257 -21.59 35.38 0.76
C ALA A 257 -21.22 34.71 2.09
N ILE A 258 -20.27 35.31 2.81
CA ILE A 258 -19.80 34.80 4.10
C ILE A 258 -20.74 35.32 5.20
N PRO A 259 -21.44 34.43 5.93
CA PRO A 259 -22.35 34.79 7.02
C PRO A 259 -21.59 35.42 8.21
N ASP A 260 -22.32 35.80 9.26
CA ASP A 260 -21.73 36.38 10.47
C ASP A 260 -21.14 35.31 11.42
N THR A 261 -21.49 34.04 11.23
CA THR A 261 -20.94 32.90 12.00
C THR A 261 -20.57 31.75 11.08
N LEU A 262 -19.55 30.98 11.45
CA LEU A 262 -19.12 29.79 10.69
C LEU A 262 -20.19 28.69 10.68
N ASP A 263 -21.03 28.63 11.71
CA ASP A 263 -22.04 27.58 11.90
C ASP A 263 -23.19 27.63 10.87
N ASP A 264 -23.35 28.77 10.18
CA ASP A 264 -24.32 28.94 9.09
C ASP A 264 -23.80 28.39 7.74
N GLY A 265 -22.55 27.89 7.71
CA GLY A 265 -21.98 27.21 6.55
C GLY A 265 -22.54 25.80 6.35
N MET A 266 -22.36 25.25 5.14
CA MET A 266 -22.73 23.86 4.87
C MET A 266 -21.73 22.92 5.56
N THR A 267 -22.21 21.92 6.29
CA THR A 267 -21.37 20.97 7.05
C THR A 267 -21.59 19.53 6.58
N GLY A 268 -20.58 18.68 6.81
CA GLY A 268 -20.67 17.23 6.70
C GLY A 268 -20.53 16.56 8.06
N GLN A 269 -20.92 15.30 8.15
CA GLN A 269 -20.77 14.50 9.38
C GLN A 269 -19.31 14.51 9.86
N GLY A 270 -19.09 14.82 11.14
CA GLY A 270 -17.80 14.65 11.83
C GLY A 270 -17.67 13.27 12.49
N PHE A 271 -16.44 12.88 12.82
CA PHE A 271 -16.13 11.56 13.39
C PHE A 271 -15.28 11.71 14.66
N PRO A 272 -15.83 11.45 15.86
CA PRO A 272 -15.12 11.63 17.12
C PRO A 272 -14.17 10.46 17.40
N ILE A 273 -12.96 10.54 16.85
CA ILE A 273 -11.92 9.52 16.94
C ILE A 273 -10.73 9.96 17.81
N GLU A 274 -9.91 9.01 18.25
CA GLU A 274 -8.65 9.28 18.95
C GLU A 274 -7.60 9.79 17.94
N VAL A 275 -7.05 10.97 18.21
CA VAL A 275 -5.93 11.52 17.44
C VAL A 275 -4.63 10.87 17.90
N PHE A 276 -4.00 10.15 16.98
CA PHE A 276 -2.70 9.50 17.15
C PHE A 276 -1.56 10.33 16.53
N ASN A 277 -1.80 10.92 15.35
CA ASN A 277 -0.86 11.77 14.62
C ASN A 277 -1.63 12.93 13.98
N VAL A 278 -1.23 14.20 14.06
CA VAL A 278 -1.97 15.30 13.37
C VAL A 278 -1.46 15.60 11.96
N LEU A 279 -0.34 14.99 11.55
CA LEU A 279 0.27 15.25 10.26
C LEU A 279 -0.51 14.53 9.14
N GLY A 280 -0.63 15.19 7.99
CA GLY A 280 -1.35 14.65 6.84
C GLY A 280 -2.88 14.73 6.94
N ALA A 281 -3.45 15.25 8.03
CA ALA A 281 -4.88 15.44 8.20
C ALA A 281 -5.50 16.29 7.08
N GLY A 282 -4.84 17.40 6.74
CA GLY A 282 -5.28 18.29 5.66
C GLY A 282 -5.25 17.62 4.29
N ASP A 283 -4.19 16.86 3.99
CA ASP A 283 -4.04 16.16 2.70
C ASP A 283 -5.07 15.00 2.57
N GLY A 284 -5.32 14.27 3.65
CA GLY A 284 -6.37 13.24 3.71
C GLY A 284 -7.76 13.87 3.55
N PHE A 285 -8.02 14.97 4.25
CA PHE A 285 -9.26 15.76 4.10
C PHE A 285 -9.46 16.22 2.65
N MET A 286 -8.42 16.80 2.04
CA MET A 286 -8.45 17.21 0.64
C MET A 286 -8.74 16.04 -0.29
N SER A 287 -8.17 14.87 -0.03
CA SER A 287 -8.43 13.68 -0.85
C SER A 287 -9.91 13.28 -0.83
N GLY A 288 -10.53 13.22 0.35
CA GLY A 288 -11.95 12.93 0.50
C GLY A 288 -12.85 14.04 -0.09
N LEU A 289 -12.48 15.31 0.10
CA LEU A 289 -13.21 16.44 -0.47
C LEU A 289 -13.20 16.41 -1.99
N LEU A 290 -12.02 16.17 -2.59
CA LEU A 290 -11.85 16.10 -4.05
C LEU A 290 -12.62 14.92 -4.64
N LYS A 291 -12.71 13.78 -3.93
CA LYS A 291 -13.57 12.66 -4.32
C LYS A 291 -15.03 13.08 -4.43
N GLY A 292 -15.59 13.69 -3.39
CA GLY A 292 -16.98 14.17 -3.44
C GLY A 292 -17.20 15.29 -4.46
N TRP A 293 -16.29 16.26 -4.52
CA TRP A 293 -16.41 17.43 -5.39
C TRP A 293 -16.29 17.09 -6.88
N LEU A 294 -15.39 16.17 -7.25
CA LEU A 294 -15.25 15.71 -8.63
C LEU A 294 -16.37 14.74 -9.01
N ASP A 295 -17.00 14.04 -8.07
CA ASP A 295 -18.21 13.26 -8.35
C ASP A 295 -19.49 14.12 -8.39
N ASP A 296 -19.36 15.45 -8.27
CA ASP A 296 -20.47 16.40 -8.19
C ASP A 296 -21.49 16.05 -7.07
N ALA A 297 -21.01 15.48 -5.97
CA ALA A 297 -21.80 15.24 -4.77
C ALA A 297 -22.22 16.56 -4.13
N ASP A 298 -23.26 16.53 -3.30
CA ASP A 298 -23.61 17.69 -2.48
C ASP A 298 -22.52 17.99 -1.42
N TRP A 299 -22.43 19.25 -0.98
CA TRP A 299 -21.42 19.67 0.00
C TRP A 299 -21.44 18.87 1.30
N PRO A 300 -22.60 18.51 1.88
CA PRO A 300 -22.62 17.65 3.06
C PRO A 300 -21.98 16.28 2.83
N THR A 301 -22.18 15.66 1.67
CA THR A 301 -21.54 14.38 1.32
C THR A 301 -20.05 14.56 1.06
N ALA A 302 -19.64 15.58 0.29
CA ALA A 302 -18.23 15.85 0.03
C ALA A 302 -17.45 16.16 1.32
N LEU A 303 -18.05 16.93 2.23
CA LEU A 303 -17.46 17.23 3.55
C LEU A 303 -17.47 16.01 4.48
N LYS A 304 -18.47 15.12 4.39
CA LYS A 304 -18.45 13.84 5.12
C LYS A 304 -17.26 12.97 4.68
N TYR A 305 -17.00 12.85 3.38
CA TYR A 305 -15.82 12.13 2.88
C TYR A 305 -14.53 12.80 3.34
N ALA A 306 -14.45 14.13 3.24
CA ALA A 306 -13.32 14.91 3.70
C ALA A 306 -13.03 14.70 5.20
N ASN A 307 -14.05 14.82 6.06
CA ASN A 307 -13.92 14.60 7.50
C ASN A 307 -13.49 13.17 7.82
N ALA A 308 -14.06 12.16 7.15
CA ALA A 308 -13.68 10.76 7.35
C ALA A 308 -12.22 10.50 6.94
N CYS A 309 -11.79 10.96 5.78
CA CYS A 309 -10.40 10.79 5.33
C CYS A 309 -9.41 11.56 6.21
N GLY A 310 -9.79 12.74 6.71
CA GLY A 310 -9.03 13.47 7.73
C GLY A 310 -8.92 12.69 9.04
N ALA A 311 -9.99 12.03 9.49
CA ALA A 311 -9.98 11.15 10.67
C ALA A 311 -9.04 9.95 10.50
N PHE A 312 -9.06 9.30 9.34
CA PHE A 312 -8.13 8.20 9.03
C PHE A 312 -6.66 8.64 9.04
N ALA A 313 -6.37 9.79 8.42
CA ALA A 313 -5.02 10.34 8.38
C ALA A 313 -4.42 10.48 9.79
N VAL A 314 -5.25 10.85 10.76
CA VAL A 314 -4.80 11.11 12.13
C VAL A 314 -4.84 9.91 13.06
N SER A 315 -5.32 8.76 12.61
CA SER A 315 -5.51 7.58 13.47
C SER A 315 -4.34 6.58 13.42
N ARG A 316 -3.38 6.77 12.51
CA ARG A 316 -2.24 5.86 12.26
C ARG A 316 -0.93 6.64 12.13
N HIS A 317 0.18 5.90 12.02
CA HIS A 317 1.53 6.45 12.15
C HIS A 317 1.98 7.36 11.00
N GLY A 318 1.82 6.97 9.73
CA GLY A 318 2.26 7.77 8.57
C GLY A 318 1.08 8.41 7.84
N CYS A 319 1.34 9.44 7.02
CA CYS A 319 0.30 10.13 6.24
C CYS A 319 -0.35 9.23 5.18
N THR A 320 0.34 9.04 4.03
CA THR A 320 -0.19 8.26 2.90
C THR A 320 -0.61 6.85 3.30
N PRO A 321 0.17 6.08 4.07
CA PRO A 321 -0.25 4.74 4.49
C PRO A 321 -1.57 4.72 5.26
N ALA A 322 -1.92 5.79 5.97
CA ALA A 322 -3.14 5.85 6.78
C ALA A 322 -4.40 6.13 5.97
N TYR A 323 -4.28 6.69 4.77
CA TYR A 323 -5.43 7.05 3.95
C TYR A 323 -6.24 5.81 3.54
N PRO A 324 -7.58 5.89 3.59
CA PRO A 324 -8.41 4.74 3.30
C PRO A 324 -8.49 4.48 1.79
N SER A 325 -8.68 3.22 1.43
CA SER A 325 -9.22 2.87 0.13
C SER A 325 -10.69 3.31 0.03
N TRP A 326 -11.26 3.32 -1.18
CA TRP A 326 -12.69 3.55 -1.34
C TRP A 326 -13.51 2.50 -0.57
N GLU A 327 -13.12 1.23 -0.65
CA GLU A 327 -13.76 0.12 0.06
C GLU A 327 -13.70 0.29 1.58
N GLU A 328 -12.55 0.68 2.14
CA GLU A 328 -12.38 0.95 3.57
C GLU A 328 -13.24 2.15 4.02
N LEU A 329 -13.27 3.23 3.22
CA LEU A 329 -14.10 4.39 3.51
C LEU A 329 -15.59 4.02 3.52
N GLN A 330 -16.06 3.26 2.54
CA GLN A 330 -17.45 2.80 2.50
C GLN A 330 -17.77 1.87 3.67
N PHE A 331 -16.87 0.94 4.00
CA PHE A 331 -17.02 0.06 5.15
C PHE A 331 -17.16 0.85 6.45
N PHE A 332 -16.28 1.82 6.68
CA PHE A 332 -16.32 2.72 7.84
C PHE A 332 -17.62 3.52 7.93
N LEU A 333 -18.07 4.11 6.81
CA LEU A 333 -19.29 4.93 6.76
C LEU A 333 -20.58 4.12 6.88
N SER A 334 -20.55 2.83 6.55
CA SER A 334 -21.72 1.93 6.57
C SER A 334 -22.12 1.46 7.97
N ARG A 335 -21.27 1.69 8.97
CA ARG A 335 -21.39 1.14 10.32
C ARG A 335 -21.19 2.21 11.40
N PRO A 336 -21.69 2.00 12.63
CA PRO A 336 -21.43 2.92 13.72
C PRO A 336 -19.96 2.87 14.14
N LEU A 337 -19.44 4.00 14.63
CA LEU A 337 -18.12 4.06 15.27
C LEU A 337 -18.18 3.34 16.62
N THR A 338 -17.52 2.18 16.72
CA THR A 338 -17.46 1.36 17.95
C THR A 338 -16.14 1.51 18.70
N GLN A 339 -15.08 1.91 18.01
CA GLN A 339 -13.73 2.06 18.55
C GLN A 339 -13.15 3.42 18.09
N PRO A 340 -13.05 4.43 18.97
CA PRO A 340 -12.48 5.73 18.62
C PRO A 340 -11.02 5.64 18.15
N ALA A 341 -10.25 4.71 18.71
CA ALA A 341 -8.89 4.41 18.27
C ALA A 341 -8.90 3.53 17.02
N LEU A 342 -9.12 4.09 15.83
CA LEU A 342 -9.36 3.31 14.60
C LEU A 342 -8.31 2.21 14.34
N ARG A 343 -7.03 2.46 14.67
CA ARG A 343 -5.94 1.47 14.57
C ARG A 343 -6.10 0.22 15.47
N LEU A 344 -7.02 0.25 16.42
CA LEU A 344 -7.35 -0.84 17.35
C LEU A 344 -8.67 -1.52 16.99
N ASP A 345 -9.34 -1.08 15.92
CA ASP A 345 -10.52 -1.72 15.37
C ASP A 345 -10.09 -2.85 14.43
N ALA A 346 -10.19 -4.10 14.91
CA ALA A 346 -9.64 -5.25 14.21
C ALA A 346 -10.25 -5.48 12.81
N GLU A 347 -11.56 -5.27 12.66
CA GLU A 347 -12.23 -5.42 11.37
C GLU A 347 -11.81 -4.31 10.40
N LEU A 348 -11.74 -3.07 10.88
CA LEU A 348 -11.31 -1.93 10.06
C LEU A 348 -9.85 -2.08 9.63
N GLU A 349 -8.96 -2.51 10.54
CA GLU A 349 -7.55 -2.78 10.22
C GLU A 349 -7.39 -3.92 9.21
N GLN A 350 -8.25 -4.94 9.26
CA GLN A 350 -8.22 -5.99 8.24
C GLN A 350 -8.63 -5.45 6.87
N VAL A 351 -9.71 -4.65 6.79
CA VAL A 351 -10.13 -4.02 5.54
C VAL A 351 -9.05 -3.05 5.03
N HIS A 352 -8.47 -2.24 5.92
CA HIS A 352 -7.39 -1.32 5.61
C HIS A 352 -6.21 -2.04 4.99
N TRP A 353 -5.70 -3.07 5.67
CA TRP A 353 -4.63 -3.88 5.14
C TRP A 353 -5.01 -4.46 3.78
N ALA A 354 -6.15 -5.13 3.68
CA ALA A 354 -6.44 -5.96 2.53
C ALA A 354 -6.71 -5.16 1.25
N THR A 355 -7.31 -3.98 1.37
CA THR A 355 -7.69 -3.13 0.24
C THR A 355 -6.59 -2.16 -0.20
N ASN A 356 -5.54 -1.99 0.61
CA ASN A 356 -4.38 -1.14 0.28
C ASN A 356 -3.12 -1.93 -0.09
N ARG A 357 -3.18 -3.26 -0.25
CA ARG A 357 -2.05 -4.03 -0.79
C ARG A 357 -1.84 -3.71 -2.27
N HIS A 358 -0.58 -3.70 -2.71
CA HIS A 358 -0.20 -3.39 -4.09
C HIS A 358 0.11 -4.65 -4.91
N ASP A 359 0.45 -4.48 -6.19
CA ASP A 359 0.82 -5.55 -7.14
C ASP A 359 -0.36 -6.48 -7.49
N ASP A 360 -0.52 -6.79 -8.78
CA ASP A 360 -1.54 -7.74 -9.25
C ASP A 360 -0.99 -9.17 -9.25
N TRP A 361 -1.52 -10.00 -8.34
CA TRP A 361 -1.25 -11.42 -8.24
C TRP A 361 -2.46 -12.28 -8.61
N SER A 362 -3.25 -11.82 -9.58
CA SER A 362 -4.45 -12.52 -10.09
C SER A 362 -4.18 -13.90 -10.69
N THR A 363 -2.93 -14.20 -11.03
CA THR A 363 -2.46 -15.54 -11.41
C THR A 363 -1.11 -15.81 -10.77
N MET A 364 -0.89 -17.00 -10.21
CA MET A 364 0.31 -17.33 -9.43
C MET A 364 0.92 -18.68 -9.79
N ARG A 365 2.05 -18.67 -10.50
CA ARG A 365 2.84 -19.87 -10.81
C ARG A 365 4.10 -19.83 -9.95
N VAL A 366 4.12 -20.59 -8.87
CA VAL A 366 5.19 -20.51 -7.87
C VAL A 366 6.06 -21.76 -7.92
N PHE A 367 7.35 -21.57 -8.17
CA PHE A 367 8.35 -22.63 -8.09
C PHE A 367 8.87 -22.74 -6.65
N ALA A 368 8.39 -23.74 -5.91
CA ALA A 368 8.67 -23.91 -4.49
C ALA A 368 9.89 -24.80 -4.23
N PHE A 369 11.04 -24.21 -3.91
CA PHE A 369 12.28 -24.92 -3.58
C PHE A 369 12.80 -24.59 -2.17
N ASP A 370 11.89 -24.23 -1.28
CA ASP A 370 12.06 -24.00 0.17
C ASP A 370 12.33 -25.28 0.99
N HIS A 371 12.55 -26.39 0.28
CA HIS A 371 12.76 -27.70 0.86
C HIS A 371 14.15 -27.77 1.50
N ARG A 372 14.21 -28.35 2.69
CA ARG A 372 15.42 -28.42 3.52
C ARG A 372 15.75 -29.87 3.80
N MET A 373 15.01 -30.52 4.71
CA MET A 373 15.18 -31.93 5.08
C MET A 373 15.25 -32.87 3.87
N GLN A 374 14.43 -32.65 2.83
CA GLN A 374 14.41 -33.51 1.63
C GLN A 374 15.66 -33.34 0.75
N LEU A 375 16.27 -32.15 0.73
CA LEU A 375 17.52 -31.91 -0.01
C LEU A 375 18.74 -32.36 0.81
N GLU A 376 18.72 -32.13 2.13
CA GLU A 376 19.77 -32.56 3.06
C GLU A 376 19.86 -34.09 3.15
N GLY A 377 18.75 -34.80 2.94
CA GLY A 377 18.72 -36.27 2.90
C GLY A 377 19.19 -36.91 1.59
N LEU A 378 19.56 -36.12 0.57
CA LEU A 378 20.07 -36.66 -0.70
C LEU A 378 21.54 -37.08 -0.58
N GLU A 379 21.92 -38.14 -1.29
CA GLU A 379 23.31 -38.57 -1.39
C GLU A 379 24.19 -37.47 -2.01
N GLY A 380 25.33 -37.19 -1.38
CA GLY A 380 26.26 -36.15 -1.82
C GLY A 380 25.84 -34.71 -1.46
N ALA A 381 24.72 -34.52 -0.76
CA ALA A 381 24.26 -33.20 -0.36
C ALA A 381 25.18 -32.56 0.69
N THR A 382 25.54 -31.30 0.45
CA THR A 382 26.19 -30.42 1.43
C THR A 382 25.50 -29.06 1.41
N PRO A 383 25.57 -28.25 2.48
CA PRO A 383 24.97 -26.92 2.49
C PRO A 383 25.38 -26.06 1.28
N ALA A 384 26.66 -26.12 0.89
CA ALA A 384 27.16 -25.39 -0.28
C ALA A 384 26.57 -25.88 -1.61
N ARG A 385 26.45 -27.21 -1.80
CA ARG A 385 25.83 -27.78 -3.00
C ARG A 385 24.34 -27.49 -3.06
N ILE A 386 23.64 -27.51 -1.93
CA ILE A 386 22.22 -27.14 -1.86
C ILE A 386 22.05 -25.67 -2.21
N ALA A 387 22.89 -24.79 -1.68
CA ALA A 387 22.85 -23.37 -2.02
C ALA A 387 23.09 -23.12 -3.52
N ALA A 388 24.08 -23.77 -4.11
CA ALA A 388 24.32 -23.72 -5.56
C ALA A 388 23.12 -24.25 -6.34
N PHE A 389 22.53 -25.38 -5.94
CA PHE A 389 21.35 -25.94 -6.60
C PHE A 389 20.12 -25.00 -6.54
N LYS A 390 19.87 -24.34 -5.40
CA LYS A 390 18.77 -23.37 -5.27
C LYS A 390 18.97 -22.14 -6.15
N ASP A 391 20.21 -21.76 -6.39
CA ASP A 391 20.57 -20.72 -7.36
C ASP A 391 20.21 -21.11 -8.80
N LEU A 392 20.38 -22.40 -9.14
CA LEU A 392 19.91 -22.97 -10.42
C LEU A 392 18.39 -23.02 -10.50
N CYS A 393 17.69 -23.35 -9.40
CA CYS A 393 16.22 -23.29 -9.35
C CYS A 393 15.70 -21.87 -9.64
N LEU A 394 16.31 -20.85 -9.05
CA LEU A 394 15.99 -19.45 -9.34
C LEU A 394 16.22 -19.12 -10.82
N THR A 395 17.36 -19.55 -11.37
CA THR A 395 17.69 -19.32 -12.78
C THR A 395 16.64 -19.95 -13.71
N ALA A 396 16.23 -21.18 -13.43
CA ALA A 396 15.14 -21.84 -14.17
C ALA A 396 13.79 -21.11 -14.01
N CYS A 397 13.47 -20.63 -12.80
CA CYS A 397 12.26 -19.84 -12.54
C CYS A 397 12.25 -18.55 -13.37
N ALA A 398 13.35 -17.79 -13.33
CA ALA A 398 13.52 -16.52 -14.04
C ALA A 398 13.46 -16.71 -15.57
N GLN A 399 14.04 -17.78 -16.11
CA GLN A 399 13.94 -18.12 -17.53
C GLN A 399 12.50 -18.33 -17.98
N VAL A 400 11.69 -19.06 -17.20
CA VAL A 400 10.28 -19.31 -17.53
C VAL A 400 9.43 -18.07 -17.30
N ALA A 401 9.67 -17.31 -16.24
CA ALA A 401 8.96 -16.06 -15.96
C ALA A 401 9.19 -15.05 -17.09
N ASN A 402 10.45 -14.88 -17.52
CA ASN A 402 10.87 -13.97 -18.58
C ASN A 402 10.35 -12.53 -18.35
N GLY A 403 10.43 -12.05 -17.11
CA GLY A 403 9.93 -10.73 -16.70
C GLY A 403 8.40 -10.58 -16.66
N ARG A 404 7.64 -11.65 -16.94
CA ARG A 404 6.17 -11.62 -16.88
C ARG A 404 5.69 -11.70 -15.43
N PRO A 405 4.62 -10.96 -15.07
CA PRO A 405 4.02 -11.06 -13.75
C PRO A 405 3.34 -12.42 -13.52
N GLY A 406 2.93 -12.67 -12.28
CA GLY A 406 2.24 -13.90 -11.89
C GLY A 406 3.15 -15.13 -11.80
N HIS A 407 4.44 -14.90 -11.57
CA HIS A 407 5.44 -15.91 -11.24
C HIS A 407 6.05 -15.62 -9.87
N GLY A 408 6.42 -16.68 -9.15
CA GLY A 408 7.05 -16.55 -7.85
C GLY A 408 7.88 -17.75 -7.45
N LEU A 409 8.43 -17.69 -6.23
CA LEU A 409 9.20 -18.75 -5.63
C LEU A 409 8.91 -18.89 -4.13
N LEU A 410 9.13 -20.10 -3.62
CA LEU A 410 9.33 -20.33 -2.19
C LEU A 410 10.80 -20.71 -1.98
N CYS A 411 11.50 -20.00 -1.11
CA CYS A 411 12.89 -20.28 -0.78
C CYS A 411 13.21 -19.91 0.67
N ASP A 412 13.89 -20.79 1.40
CA ASP A 412 14.39 -20.54 2.75
C ASP A 412 15.69 -19.72 2.76
N ASP A 413 15.94 -19.06 3.87
CA ASP A 413 17.20 -18.35 4.11
C ASP A 413 18.36 -19.31 4.39
N ARG A 414 18.12 -20.33 5.22
CA ARG A 414 19.15 -21.22 5.77
C ARG A 414 20.05 -21.85 4.71
N LEU A 415 19.48 -22.34 3.61
CA LEU A 415 20.20 -22.98 2.51
C LEU A 415 20.04 -22.23 1.19
N GLY A 416 19.16 -21.22 1.12
CA GLY A 416 18.79 -20.53 -0.12
C GLY A 416 19.06 -19.03 -0.13
N ARG A 417 19.76 -18.47 0.88
CA ARG A 417 20.04 -17.02 1.02
C ARG A 417 20.52 -16.36 -0.28
N THR A 418 21.48 -16.96 -0.98
CA THR A 418 22.02 -16.41 -2.23
C THR A 418 20.94 -16.26 -3.30
N ALA A 419 20.07 -17.27 -3.45
CA ALA A 419 18.95 -17.21 -4.38
C ALA A 419 17.93 -16.15 -3.94
N LEU A 420 17.60 -16.05 -2.64
CA LEU A 420 16.71 -15.01 -2.13
C LEU A 420 17.21 -13.59 -2.44
N HIS A 421 18.50 -13.31 -2.18
CA HIS A 421 19.08 -12.00 -2.44
C HIS A 421 19.08 -11.64 -3.93
N ARG A 422 19.38 -12.61 -4.80
CA ARG A 422 19.34 -12.41 -6.25
C ARG A 422 17.91 -12.17 -6.76
N ALA A 423 16.91 -12.82 -6.15
CA ALA A 423 15.52 -12.71 -6.58
C ALA A 423 14.89 -11.34 -6.28
N ALA A 424 15.44 -10.57 -5.33
CA ALA A 424 14.84 -9.34 -4.82
C ALA A 424 14.51 -8.30 -5.91
N ASP A 425 15.32 -8.25 -6.98
CA ASP A 425 15.18 -7.27 -8.06
C ASP A 425 14.54 -7.86 -9.34
N MET A 426 14.00 -9.08 -9.27
CA MET A 426 13.47 -9.79 -10.45
C MET A 426 11.96 -9.63 -10.68
N GLY A 427 11.26 -8.88 -9.81
CA GLY A 427 9.80 -8.72 -9.89
C GLY A 427 9.01 -10.00 -9.63
N LEU A 428 9.64 -11.01 -9.04
CA LEU A 428 9.00 -12.27 -8.64
C LEU A 428 8.31 -12.10 -7.29
N TRP A 429 7.20 -12.82 -7.11
CA TRP A 429 6.63 -12.99 -5.77
C TRP A 429 7.52 -13.94 -4.94
N ILE A 430 7.89 -13.55 -3.73
CA ILE A 430 8.86 -14.28 -2.90
C ILE A 430 8.22 -14.67 -1.58
N GLY A 431 7.99 -15.97 -1.37
CA GLY A 431 7.62 -16.51 -0.07
C GLY A 431 8.81 -17.14 0.65
N ARG A 432 8.98 -16.83 1.94
CA ARG A 432 10.03 -17.38 2.79
C ARG A 432 9.43 -18.22 3.90
N PRO A 433 9.77 -19.52 4.01
CA PRO A 433 9.29 -20.35 5.11
C PRO A 433 9.87 -19.89 6.45
N VAL A 434 9.06 -20.02 7.49
CA VAL A 434 9.46 -19.74 8.87
C VAL A 434 9.38 -20.97 9.76
N GLU A 435 8.69 -22.02 9.32
CA GLU A 435 8.60 -23.26 10.09
C GLU A 435 9.91 -24.06 10.03
N TRP A 436 10.20 -24.76 11.13
CA TRP A 436 11.18 -25.84 11.15
C TRP A 436 10.64 -27.04 10.37
N PRO A 437 11.40 -27.62 9.42
CA PRO A 437 10.91 -28.68 8.55
C PRO A 437 10.30 -29.86 9.32
N GLY A 438 9.03 -30.18 9.03
CA GLY A 438 8.35 -31.34 9.59
C GLY A 438 7.97 -31.24 11.08
N SER A 439 8.16 -30.07 11.71
CA SER A 439 7.84 -29.88 13.13
C SER A 439 6.34 -30.05 13.42
N ARG A 440 6.04 -30.81 14.48
CA ARG A 440 4.69 -31.00 15.06
C ARG A 440 4.85 -31.42 16.53
N PRO A 441 4.66 -30.52 17.52
CA PRO A 441 4.10 -29.17 17.38
C PRO A 441 4.93 -28.24 16.49
N LEU A 442 4.25 -27.26 15.89
CA LEU A 442 4.87 -26.26 15.00
C LEU A 442 5.98 -25.51 15.75
N THR A 443 7.20 -25.67 15.26
CA THR A 443 8.38 -24.93 15.74
C THR A 443 8.84 -23.99 14.64
N LEU A 444 9.29 -22.79 15.00
CA LEU A 444 9.82 -21.81 14.03
C LEU A 444 11.34 -21.92 13.92
N GLU A 445 11.90 -21.50 12.79
CA GLU A 445 13.34 -21.37 12.59
C GLU A 445 13.95 -20.45 13.66
N PRO A 446 15.12 -20.79 14.25
CA PRO A 446 15.70 -20.02 15.36
C PRO A 446 15.93 -18.53 15.06
N GLU A 447 16.20 -18.18 13.80
CA GLU A 447 16.43 -16.81 13.34
C GLU A 447 15.18 -15.91 13.41
N ILE A 448 13.99 -16.51 13.46
CA ILE A 448 12.74 -15.76 13.65
C ILE A 448 12.65 -15.25 15.09
N GLY A 449 13.17 -16.03 16.04
CA GLY A 449 13.13 -15.72 17.46
C GLY A 449 11.76 -16.02 18.12
N PRO A 450 11.72 -16.18 19.45
CA PRO A 450 10.51 -16.52 20.19
C PRO A 450 9.45 -15.41 20.15
N ASP A 451 9.85 -14.16 19.95
CA ASP A 451 8.99 -12.98 19.77
C ASP A 451 8.72 -12.64 18.29
N CYS A 452 9.26 -13.44 17.37
CA CYS A 452 9.24 -13.21 15.93
C CYS A 452 9.92 -11.90 15.49
N GLY A 453 10.84 -11.34 16.31
CA GLY A 453 11.55 -10.09 16.03
C GLY A 453 12.44 -10.13 14.79
N GLY A 454 12.88 -11.31 14.35
CA GLY A 454 13.70 -11.51 13.15
C GLY A 454 13.03 -11.04 11.85
N LEU A 455 11.69 -10.94 11.83
CA LEU A 455 10.93 -10.44 10.66
C LEU A 455 11.24 -8.97 10.34
N SER A 456 11.73 -8.18 11.31
CA SER A 456 12.08 -6.77 11.09
C SER A 456 13.25 -6.56 10.11
N ALA A 457 14.03 -7.61 9.85
CA ALA A 457 15.14 -7.58 8.89
C ALA A 457 14.71 -7.92 7.46
N TRP A 458 13.44 -8.24 7.23
CA TRP A 458 12.97 -8.71 5.93
C TRP A 458 12.56 -7.55 5.01
N PRO A 459 12.84 -7.66 3.69
CA PRO A 459 12.29 -6.75 2.70
C PRO A 459 10.75 -6.79 2.67
N LEU A 460 10.11 -5.64 2.46
CA LEU A 460 8.64 -5.51 2.44
C LEU A 460 7.96 -6.27 1.28
N ASN A 461 8.70 -6.58 0.22
CA ASN A 461 8.21 -7.36 -0.92
C ASN A 461 8.30 -8.89 -0.69
N HIS A 462 8.63 -9.34 0.52
CA HIS A 462 8.67 -10.76 0.87
C HIS A 462 7.42 -11.16 1.66
N VAL A 463 7.00 -12.42 1.50
CA VAL A 463 5.84 -13.02 2.18
C VAL A 463 6.31 -14.01 3.23
N VAL A 464 5.78 -13.89 4.44
CA VAL A 464 5.96 -14.86 5.53
C VAL A 464 5.13 -16.10 5.21
N LYS A 465 5.80 -17.21 4.90
CA LYS A 465 5.14 -18.50 4.66
C LYS A 465 5.27 -19.37 5.91
N CYS A 466 4.17 -19.94 6.37
CA CYS A 466 4.14 -20.86 7.50
C CYS A 466 3.40 -22.13 7.13
N LEU A 467 4.08 -23.28 7.17
CA LEU A 467 3.43 -24.59 7.07
C LEU A 467 3.05 -25.11 8.46
N CYS A 468 1.78 -25.45 8.64
CA CYS A 468 1.23 -26.05 9.86
C CYS A 468 0.51 -27.38 9.53
N PHE A 469 0.87 -28.44 10.24
CA PHE A 469 0.17 -29.72 10.17
C PHE A 469 -0.98 -29.75 11.18
N TYR A 470 -2.21 -29.54 10.73
CA TYR A 470 -3.34 -29.29 11.61
C TYR A 470 -4.57 -30.12 11.23
N HIS A 471 -5.19 -30.78 12.19
CA HIS A 471 -6.45 -31.49 12.01
C HIS A 471 -7.42 -31.16 13.16
N PRO A 472 -8.75 -31.04 12.92
CA PRO A 472 -9.72 -30.81 13.98
C PRO A 472 -9.66 -31.85 15.12
N ASP A 473 -9.31 -33.10 14.78
CA ASP A 473 -9.14 -34.20 15.75
C ASP A 473 -7.76 -34.27 16.41
N ASP A 474 -6.87 -33.30 16.18
CA ASP A 474 -5.62 -33.21 16.93
C ASP A 474 -5.91 -33.07 18.44
N PRO A 475 -5.04 -33.61 19.32
CA PRO A 475 -5.15 -33.39 20.76
C PRO A 475 -5.26 -31.91 21.09
N GLU A 476 -6.09 -31.56 22.09
CA GLU A 476 -6.41 -30.16 22.40
C GLU A 476 -5.15 -29.32 22.69
N GLU A 477 -4.21 -29.86 23.47
CA GLU A 477 -2.93 -29.22 23.78
C GLU A 477 -2.11 -28.93 22.52
N MET A 478 -2.04 -29.90 21.59
CA MET A 478 -1.36 -29.75 20.29
C MET A 478 -2.03 -28.65 19.45
N ARG A 479 -3.37 -28.62 19.37
CA ARG A 479 -4.08 -27.57 18.64
C ARG A 479 -3.79 -26.20 19.25
N ALA A 480 -3.89 -26.07 20.57
CA ALA A 480 -3.64 -24.82 21.27
C ALA A 480 -2.23 -24.28 21.05
N GLU A 481 -1.20 -25.15 21.10
CA GLU A 481 0.20 -24.76 20.87
C GLU A 481 0.44 -24.29 19.43
N GLN A 482 -0.09 -25.01 18.44
CA GLN A 482 0.02 -24.63 17.04
C GLN A 482 -0.73 -23.32 16.76
N GLU A 483 -1.96 -23.18 17.24
CA GLU A 483 -2.79 -21.98 17.08
C GLU A 483 -2.11 -20.75 17.70
N ALA A 484 -1.56 -20.88 18.92
CA ALA A 484 -0.84 -19.79 19.57
C ALA A 484 0.42 -19.36 18.79
N THR A 485 1.14 -20.32 18.21
CA THR A 485 2.33 -20.04 17.39
C THR A 485 1.97 -19.32 16.10
N VAL A 486 0.94 -19.79 15.38
CA VAL A 486 0.48 -19.14 14.14
C VAL A 486 -0.07 -17.75 14.44
N LEU A 487 -0.83 -17.57 15.52
CA LEU A 487 -1.38 -16.28 15.93
C LEU A 487 -0.27 -15.25 16.22
N ARG A 488 0.75 -15.64 17.01
CA ARG A 488 1.90 -14.77 17.31
C ARG A 488 2.64 -14.37 16.04
N LEU A 489 2.89 -15.34 15.15
CA LEU A 489 3.58 -15.11 13.88
C LEU A 489 2.78 -14.20 12.95
N PHE A 490 1.46 -14.40 12.83
CA PHE A 490 0.58 -13.57 12.01
C PHE A 490 0.62 -12.10 12.46
N HIS A 491 0.48 -11.84 13.76
CA HIS A 491 0.58 -10.48 14.30
C HIS A 491 1.97 -9.87 14.11
N ALA A 492 3.03 -10.67 14.20
CA ALA A 492 4.39 -10.21 13.93
C ALA A 492 4.59 -9.86 12.44
N ALA A 493 4.05 -10.66 11.51
CA ALA A 493 4.06 -10.36 10.08
C ALA A 493 3.35 -9.03 9.78
N ARG A 494 2.14 -8.83 10.32
CA ARG A 494 1.37 -7.57 10.15
C ARG A 494 2.11 -6.36 10.72
N ARG A 495 2.72 -6.49 11.90
CA ARG A 495 3.51 -5.39 12.51
C ARG A 495 4.72 -4.98 11.66
N ASN A 496 5.31 -5.92 10.93
CA ASN A 496 6.43 -5.67 10.02
C ASN A 496 5.99 -5.36 8.58
N ARG A 497 4.67 -5.24 8.34
CA ARG A 497 4.06 -5.02 7.02
C ARG A 497 4.49 -6.07 5.98
N LEU A 498 4.51 -7.33 6.39
CA LEU A 498 4.75 -8.47 5.52
C LEU A 498 3.43 -9.21 5.27
N GLU A 499 3.18 -9.61 4.03
CA GLU A 499 2.08 -10.53 3.73
C GLU A 499 2.30 -11.89 4.42
N PHE A 500 1.21 -12.58 4.71
CA PHE A 500 1.21 -13.88 5.38
C PHE A 500 0.57 -14.96 4.50
N LEU A 501 1.33 -16.00 4.17
CA LEU A 501 0.84 -17.21 3.53
C LEU A 501 0.76 -18.34 4.58
N LEU A 502 -0.47 -18.78 4.85
CA LEU A 502 -0.71 -19.94 5.71
C LEU A 502 -0.87 -21.19 4.85
N GLU A 503 0.08 -22.11 5.00
CA GLU A 503 0.04 -23.42 4.38
C GLU A 503 -0.48 -24.43 5.40
N VAL A 504 -1.59 -25.08 5.07
CA VAL A 504 -2.21 -26.08 5.94
C VAL A 504 -2.20 -27.42 5.25
N ILE A 505 -1.70 -28.42 5.98
CA ILE A 505 -1.80 -29.82 5.61
C ILE A 505 -2.54 -30.54 6.73
N PRO A 506 -3.77 -31.04 6.50
CA PRO A 506 -4.45 -31.96 7.40
C PRO A 506 -3.51 -33.04 7.97
N SER A 507 -3.34 -33.04 9.29
CA SER A 507 -2.51 -34.04 9.97
C SER A 507 -3.16 -35.43 9.86
N LYS A 508 -2.36 -36.51 9.88
CA LYS A 508 -2.85 -37.89 9.68
C LYS A 508 -3.45 -38.55 10.94
N VAL A 509 -4.01 -37.75 11.85
CA VAL A 509 -4.61 -38.26 13.10
C VAL A 509 -6.06 -38.72 12.93
N GLY A 510 -6.72 -38.30 11.85
CA GLY A 510 -8.12 -38.57 11.59
C GLY A 510 -8.45 -38.61 10.09
N PRO A 511 -9.70 -38.92 9.73
CA PRO A 511 -10.14 -38.96 8.35
C PRO A 511 -10.24 -37.54 7.76
N VAL A 512 -9.65 -37.35 6.58
CA VAL A 512 -9.80 -36.12 5.80
C VAL A 512 -10.95 -36.30 4.82
N ASN A 513 -11.95 -35.42 4.90
CA ASN A 513 -13.12 -35.41 4.02
C ASN A 513 -13.32 -34.01 3.40
N ASP A 514 -14.36 -33.87 2.58
CA ASP A 514 -14.65 -32.65 1.83
C ASP A 514 -14.90 -31.41 2.72
N ALA A 515 -15.24 -31.58 4.01
CA ALA A 515 -15.44 -30.48 4.95
C ALA A 515 -14.21 -30.15 5.81
N THR A 516 -13.17 -31.02 5.83
CA THR A 516 -12.03 -30.87 6.74
C THR A 516 -11.29 -29.55 6.52
N ASN A 517 -10.93 -29.20 5.28
CA ASN A 517 -10.24 -27.94 4.99
C ASN A 517 -11.08 -26.71 5.36
N ALA A 518 -12.37 -26.72 5.04
CA ALA A 518 -13.29 -25.64 5.38
C ALA A 518 -13.38 -25.42 6.91
N ALA A 519 -13.42 -26.49 7.69
CA ALA A 519 -13.42 -26.41 9.15
C ALA A 519 -12.12 -25.80 9.70
N ILE A 520 -10.97 -26.19 9.15
CA ILE A 520 -9.67 -25.63 9.56
C ILE A 520 -9.58 -24.14 9.21
N ILE A 521 -10.00 -23.76 8.00
CA ILE A 521 -10.05 -22.36 7.56
C ILE A 521 -10.91 -21.52 8.51
N ARG A 522 -12.15 -21.96 8.80
CA ARG A 522 -13.04 -21.25 9.72
C ARG A 522 -12.46 -21.16 11.13
N ARG A 523 -11.72 -22.17 11.59
CA ARG A 523 -11.04 -22.13 12.89
C ARG A 523 -9.98 -21.03 12.95
N PHE A 524 -9.12 -20.91 11.94
CA PHE A 524 -8.10 -19.86 11.91
C PHE A 524 -8.70 -18.45 11.81
N TYR A 525 -9.77 -18.26 11.01
CA TYR A 525 -10.48 -16.98 10.99
C TYR A 525 -11.13 -16.66 12.34
N ALA A 526 -11.73 -17.64 13.02
CA ALA A 526 -12.30 -17.46 14.36
C ALA A 526 -11.25 -17.08 15.43
N LEU A 527 -9.96 -17.36 15.19
CA LEU A 527 -8.84 -16.93 16.02
C LEU A 527 -8.35 -15.51 15.69
N GLY A 528 -8.92 -14.86 14.68
CA GLY A 528 -8.48 -13.56 14.18
C GLY A 528 -7.25 -13.62 13.27
N ILE A 529 -6.95 -14.79 12.69
CA ILE A 529 -5.86 -14.96 11.74
C ILE A 529 -6.45 -14.80 10.33
N TYR A 530 -6.01 -13.77 9.62
CA TYR A 530 -6.45 -13.42 8.27
C TYR A 530 -5.27 -13.52 7.28
N PRO A 531 -4.90 -14.73 6.83
CA PRO A 531 -3.81 -14.88 5.88
C PRO A 531 -4.11 -14.14 4.58
N ASP A 532 -3.10 -13.50 4.01
CA ASP A 532 -3.21 -12.94 2.66
C ASP A 532 -3.38 -14.05 1.63
N TRP A 533 -2.69 -15.17 1.84
CA TRP A 533 -2.70 -16.33 0.98
C TRP A 533 -2.96 -17.61 1.75
N TRP A 534 -3.74 -18.50 1.13
CA TRP A 534 -3.85 -19.89 1.54
C TRP A 534 -3.03 -20.78 0.62
N LYS A 535 -2.31 -21.74 1.18
CA LYS A 535 -1.71 -22.84 0.42
C LYS A 535 -2.29 -24.16 0.91
N LEU A 536 -3.09 -24.79 0.05
CA LEU A 536 -3.91 -25.94 0.41
C LEU A 536 -3.53 -27.16 -0.42
N GLU A 537 -3.72 -28.35 0.15
CA GLU A 537 -3.56 -29.61 -0.57
C GLU A 537 -4.53 -29.72 -1.75
N PRO A 538 -4.16 -30.46 -2.82
CA PRO A 538 -5.07 -30.86 -3.88
C PRO A 538 -6.34 -31.52 -3.34
N MET A 539 -7.49 -30.85 -3.47
CA MET A 539 -8.79 -31.45 -3.22
C MET A 539 -9.32 -32.06 -4.53
N THR A 540 -9.80 -33.30 -4.45
CA THR A 540 -10.22 -34.09 -5.63
C THR A 540 -11.67 -33.87 -6.04
N SER A 541 -12.49 -33.24 -5.18
CA SER A 541 -13.91 -32.99 -5.44
C SER A 541 -14.20 -31.50 -5.59
N HIS A 542 -15.19 -31.17 -6.43
CA HIS A 542 -15.70 -29.80 -6.55
C HIS A 542 -16.36 -29.33 -5.23
N ALA A 543 -17.03 -30.24 -4.51
CA ALA A 543 -17.68 -29.92 -3.25
C ALA A 543 -16.67 -29.46 -2.17
N ALA A 544 -15.52 -30.12 -2.07
CA ALA A 544 -14.45 -29.73 -1.15
C ALA A 544 -13.89 -28.34 -1.48
N TRP A 545 -13.63 -28.07 -2.76
CA TRP A 545 -13.17 -26.75 -3.20
C TRP A 545 -14.19 -25.64 -2.95
N THR A 546 -15.48 -25.89 -3.22
CA THR A 546 -16.57 -24.95 -2.90
C THR A 546 -16.61 -24.67 -1.41
N ALA A 547 -16.61 -25.70 -0.55
CA ALA A 547 -16.65 -25.53 0.89
C ALA A 547 -15.46 -24.71 1.43
N ALA A 548 -14.25 -24.94 0.89
CA ALA A 548 -13.07 -24.17 1.25
C ALA A 548 -13.16 -22.70 0.77
N CYS A 549 -13.63 -22.46 -0.46
CA CYS A 549 -13.81 -21.10 -0.98
C CYS A 549 -14.87 -20.33 -0.20
N ASP A 550 -16.01 -20.95 0.09
CA ASP A 550 -17.09 -20.34 0.87
C ASP A 550 -16.61 -20.02 2.30
N ALA A 551 -15.88 -20.96 2.94
CA ALA A 551 -15.27 -20.73 4.25
C ALA A 551 -14.34 -19.51 4.26
N ILE A 552 -13.62 -19.24 3.16
CA ILE A 552 -12.78 -18.06 3.05
C ILE A 552 -13.63 -16.81 2.79
N THR A 553 -14.46 -16.80 1.75
CA THR A 553 -15.22 -15.62 1.33
C THR A 553 -16.22 -15.14 2.39
N ASP A 554 -16.80 -16.06 3.17
CA ASP A 554 -17.69 -15.72 4.29
C ASP A 554 -16.97 -14.96 5.42
N ASN A 555 -15.66 -15.15 5.60
CA ASN A 555 -14.88 -14.56 6.70
C ASN A 555 -13.97 -13.42 6.23
N ASP A 556 -13.44 -13.50 5.01
CA ASP A 556 -12.54 -12.52 4.43
C ASP A 556 -12.72 -12.45 2.91
N PRO A 557 -13.63 -11.58 2.43
CA PRO A 557 -13.85 -11.41 0.99
C PRO A 557 -12.66 -10.76 0.29
N TYR A 558 -11.68 -10.23 1.04
CA TYR A 558 -10.52 -9.50 0.50
C TYR A 558 -9.24 -10.33 0.49
N VAL A 559 -9.28 -11.64 0.72
CA VAL A 559 -8.11 -12.51 0.58
C VAL A 559 -7.49 -12.40 -0.83
N ARG A 560 -6.17 -12.58 -0.98
CA ARG A 560 -5.54 -12.63 -2.32
C ARG A 560 -5.99 -13.87 -3.09
N GLY A 561 -6.00 -15.01 -2.40
CA GLY A 561 -6.53 -16.26 -2.90
C GLY A 561 -5.76 -17.48 -2.43
N ILE A 562 -5.89 -18.55 -3.20
CA ILE A 562 -5.35 -19.88 -2.89
C ILE A 562 -4.30 -20.28 -3.93
N VAL A 563 -3.17 -20.83 -3.49
CA VAL A 563 -2.24 -21.58 -4.34
C VAL A 563 -2.28 -23.08 -4.00
N VAL A 564 -2.45 -23.91 -5.02
CA VAL A 564 -2.51 -25.38 -4.87
C VAL A 564 -1.13 -25.95 -4.62
N LEU A 565 -1.01 -26.83 -3.63
CA LEU A 565 0.22 -27.50 -3.27
C LEU A 565 0.49 -28.75 -4.13
N GLY A 566 1.77 -29.13 -4.30
CA GLY A 566 2.15 -30.25 -5.18
C GLY A 566 2.29 -31.65 -4.55
N LEU A 567 2.58 -31.80 -3.25
CA LEU A 567 2.83 -33.07 -2.53
C LEU A 567 3.85 -34.07 -3.13
N ALA A 568 4.63 -33.67 -4.14
CA ALA A 568 5.41 -34.58 -4.99
C ALA A 568 4.57 -35.57 -5.79
N SER A 569 3.32 -35.20 -6.09
CA SER A 569 2.51 -35.86 -7.10
C SER A 569 3.17 -35.78 -8.47
N ASP A 570 2.91 -36.77 -9.31
CA ASP A 570 3.32 -36.73 -10.72
C ASP A 570 2.56 -35.64 -11.50
N GLU A 571 3.06 -35.34 -12.70
CA GLU A 571 2.53 -34.27 -13.55
C GLU A 571 1.06 -34.52 -13.96
N ALA A 572 0.65 -35.79 -14.11
CA ALA A 572 -0.71 -36.15 -14.50
C ALA A 572 -1.71 -35.91 -13.36
N ALA A 573 -1.39 -36.35 -12.15
CA ALA A 573 -2.21 -36.11 -10.98
C ALA A 573 -2.34 -34.60 -10.66
N LEU A 574 -1.28 -33.81 -10.91
CA LEU A 574 -1.37 -32.35 -10.79
C LEU A 574 -2.25 -31.73 -11.87
N ALA A 575 -2.20 -32.22 -13.10
CA ALA A 575 -3.07 -31.74 -14.18
C ALA A 575 -4.55 -31.94 -13.84
N ASP A 576 -4.91 -33.11 -13.31
CA ASP A 576 -6.28 -33.40 -12.87
C ASP A 576 -6.71 -32.48 -11.72
N SER A 577 -5.83 -32.29 -10.73
CA SER A 577 -6.06 -31.34 -9.62
C SER A 577 -6.27 -29.91 -10.13
N PHE A 578 -5.44 -29.44 -11.06
CA PHE A 578 -5.56 -28.11 -11.64
C PHE A 578 -6.88 -27.94 -12.41
N ALA A 579 -7.34 -28.97 -13.12
CA ALA A 579 -8.60 -28.92 -13.86
C ALA A 579 -9.82 -28.71 -12.94
N VAL A 580 -9.80 -29.23 -11.72
CA VAL A 580 -10.85 -29.00 -10.71
C VAL A 580 -10.66 -27.63 -10.06
N ALA A 581 -9.46 -27.34 -9.55
CA ALA A 581 -9.18 -26.11 -8.80
C ALA A 581 -9.35 -24.86 -9.67
N ALA A 582 -9.03 -24.92 -10.96
CA ALA A 582 -9.16 -23.81 -11.90
C ALA A 582 -10.61 -23.36 -12.15
N ARG A 583 -11.61 -24.12 -11.68
CA ARG A 583 -13.02 -23.72 -11.72
C ARG A 583 -13.39 -22.69 -10.67
N HIS A 584 -12.56 -22.53 -9.65
CA HIS A 584 -12.79 -21.61 -8.54
C HIS A 584 -11.98 -20.33 -8.76
N PRO A 585 -12.61 -19.14 -8.82
CA PRO A 585 -11.90 -17.87 -9.02
C PRO A 585 -10.92 -17.51 -7.91
N LEU A 586 -11.15 -18.03 -6.69
CA LEU A 586 -10.30 -17.79 -5.53
C LEU A 586 -8.96 -18.53 -5.61
N VAL A 587 -8.90 -19.65 -6.33
CA VAL A 587 -7.63 -20.33 -6.61
C VAL A 587 -6.91 -19.53 -7.69
N LYS A 588 -5.73 -18.99 -7.40
CA LYS A 588 -4.95 -18.15 -8.34
C LYS A 588 -3.86 -18.92 -9.06
N GLY A 589 -3.49 -20.09 -8.55
CA GLY A 589 -2.50 -20.94 -9.20
C GLY A 589 -1.94 -22.00 -8.28
N PHE A 590 -0.63 -22.23 -8.36
CA PHE A 590 0.02 -23.34 -7.68
C PHE A 590 1.36 -22.92 -7.08
N ALA A 591 1.78 -23.67 -6.07
CA ALA A 591 3.11 -23.63 -5.49
C ALA A 591 3.68 -25.06 -5.41
N VAL A 592 4.46 -25.43 -6.42
CA VAL A 592 4.92 -26.82 -6.65
C VAL A 592 6.44 -26.86 -6.63
N GLY A 593 6.99 -27.89 -5.98
CA GLY A 593 8.43 -28.06 -5.77
C GLY A 593 8.99 -29.34 -6.34
N ARG A 594 8.99 -30.42 -5.55
CA ARG A 594 9.64 -31.69 -5.88
C ARG A 594 9.24 -32.30 -7.23
N THR A 595 8.04 -32.06 -7.74
CA THR A 595 7.65 -32.49 -9.10
C THR A 595 8.49 -31.83 -10.19
N ILE A 596 8.98 -30.61 -9.95
CA ILE A 596 9.86 -29.86 -10.84
C ILE A 596 11.32 -30.23 -10.59
N PHE A 597 11.79 -30.14 -9.34
CA PHE A 597 13.23 -30.23 -9.05
C PHE A 597 13.71 -31.59 -8.57
N GLY A 598 12.85 -32.51 -8.13
CA GLY A 598 13.24 -33.67 -7.32
C GLY A 598 14.24 -34.60 -8.01
N ALA A 599 13.99 -34.95 -9.27
CA ALA A 599 14.91 -35.77 -10.06
C ALA A 599 16.22 -35.03 -10.38
N ALA A 600 16.13 -33.75 -10.75
CA ALA A 600 17.29 -32.90 -11.02
C ALA A 600 18.18 -32.77 -9.77
N ALA A 601 17.59 -32.56 -8.59
CA ALA A 601 18.32 -32.46 -7.33
C ALA A 601 19.08 -33.75 -7.01
N ALA A 602 18.44 -34.92 -7.14
CA ALA A 602 19.11 -36.20 -6.87
C ALA A 602 20.33 -36.41 -7.78
N GLN A 603 20.19 -36.15 -9.09
CA GLN A 603 21.31 -36.29 -10.03
C GLN A 603 22.38 -35.21 -9.82
N TYR A 604 21.99 -33.98 -9.49
CA TYR A 604 22.90 -32.88 -9.21
C TYR A 604 23.74 -33.13 -7.96
N MET A 605 23.13 -33.59 -6.86
CA MET A 605 23.85 -33.88 -5.62
C MET A 605 24.83 -35.04 -5.79
N ALA A 606 24.44 -36.07 -6.54
CA ALA A 606 25.30 -37.20 -6.89
C ALA A 606 26.42 -36.84 -7.92
N GLY A 607 26.44 -35.62 -8.45
CA GLY A 607 27.44 -35.20 -9.46
C GLY A 607 27.19 -35.73 -10.87
N GLY A 608 26.00 -36.29 -11.13
CA GLY A 608 25.60 -36.84 -12.43
C GLY A 608 24.93 -35.84 -13.37
N MET A 609 24.76 -34.57 -12.97
CA MET A 609 24.09 -33.54 -13.76
C MET A 609 24.87 -32.22 -13.69
N THR A 610 25.07 -31.58 -14.86
CA THR A 610 25.70 -30.26 -14.94
C THR A 610 24.73 -29.14 -14.56
N ASP A 611 25.26 -27.96 -14.22
CA ASP A 611 24.43 -26.78 -13.91
C ASP A 611 23.45 -26.45 -15.06
N ALA A 612 23.94 -26.46 -16.30
CA ALA A 612 23.14 -26.16 -17.49
C ALA A 612 22.04 -27.20 -17.75
N ASP A 613 22.33 -28.49 -17.50
CA ASP A 613 21.35 -29.55 -17.66
C ASP A 613 20.27 -29.49 -16.56
N ALA A 614 20.66 -29.16 -15.32
CA ALA A 614 19.72 -28.96 -14.21
C ALA A 614 18.77 -27.81 -14.48
N VAL A 615 19.28 -26.65 -14.91
CA VAL A 615 18.44 -25.50 -15.28
C VAL A 615 17.49 -25.86 -16.41
N ARG A 616 17.99 -26.52 -17.47
CA ARG A 616 17.17 -26.90 -18.62
C ARG A 616 16.04 -27.88 -18.25
N ASP A 617 16.33 -28.92 -17.46
CA ASP A 617 15.31 -29.88 -17.00
C ASP A 617 14.24 -29.21 -16.14
N MET A 618 14.67 -28.43 -15.13
CA MET A 618 13.75 -27.73 -14.23
C MET A 618 12.90 -26.68 -14.96
N ALA A 619 13.50 -25.88 -15.86
CA ALA A 619 12.78 -24.89 -16.65
C ALA A 619 11.72 -25.55 -17.55
N ASN A 620 12.07 -26.67 -18.20
CA ASN A 620 11.12 -27.41 -19.04
C ASN A 620 9.94 -27.97 -18.21
N ARG A 621 10.20 -28.57 -17.05
CA ARG A 621 9.16 -29.08 -16.14
C ARG A 621 8.27 -27.96 -15.63
N TYR A 622 8.87 -26.86 -15.19
CA TYR A 622 8.14 -25.71 -14.68
C TYR A 622 7.27 -25.06 -15.77
N ALA A 623 7.80 -24.88 -16.99
CA ALA A 623 7.05 -24.35 -18.11
C ALA A 623 5.84 -25.23 -18.49
N ARG A 624 5.97 -26.56 -18.44
CA ARG A 624 4.85 -27.48 -18.67
C ARG A 624 3.76 -27.33 -17.61
N LEU A 625 4.11 -27.27 -16.32
CA LEU A 625 3.13 -27.04 -15.26
C LEU A 625 2.43 -25.69 -15.40
N CYS A 626 3.16 -24.63 -15.77
CA CYS A 626 2.56 -23.34 -16.11
C CYS A 626 1.53 -23.46 -17.24
N ALA A 627 1.88 -24.16 -18.33
CA ALA A 627 0.97 -24.36 -19.46
C ALA A 627 -0.27 -25.20 -19.10
N LEU A 628 -0.12 -26.22 -18.25
CA LEU A 628 -1.23 -27.02 -17.75
C LEU A 628 -2.21 -26.16 -16.94
N TRP A 629 -1.70 -25.34 -16.02
CA TRP A 629 -2.53 -24.41 -15.26
C TRP A 629 -3.28 -23.42 -16.16
N ASP A 630 -2.56 -22.84 -17.13
CA ASP A 630 -3.14 -21.83 -18.03
C ASP A 630 -4.23 -22.40 -18.91
N THR A 631 -4.02 -23.63 -19.40
CA THR A 631 -5.01 -24.37 -20.18
C THR A 631 -6.24 -24.71 -19.35
N ALA A 632 -6.05 -25.16 -18.10
CA ALA A 632 -7.15 -25.44 -17.17
C ALA A 632 -7.97 -24.17 -16.89
N ARG A 633 -7.30 -23.03 -16.62
CA ARG A 633 -7.96 -21.74 -16.37
C ARG A 633 -8.70 -21.20 -17.58
N ALA A 634 -8.09 -21.25 -18.77
CA ALA A 634 -8.74 -20.82 -20.01
C ALA A 634 -9.97 -21.68 -20.34
N THR A 635 -9.89 -22.99 -20.10
CA THR A 635 -11.02 -23.91 -20.28
C THR A 635 -12.15 -23.59 -19.33
N SER A 636 -11.87 -23.39 -18.05
CA SER A 636 -12.89 -23.00 -17.08
C SER A 636 -13.58 -21.67 -17.43
N LYS A 637 -12.84 -20.66 -17.91
CA LYS A 637 -13.42 -19.37 -18.31
C LYS A 637 -14.36 -19.52 -19.50
N ARG A 638 -14.04 -20.37 -20.47
CA ARG A 638 -14.90 -20.66 -21.64
C ARG A 638 -16.16 -21.44 -21.28
N THR A 639 -16.11 -22.31 -20.27
CA THR A 639 -17.30 -23.07 -19.83
C THR A 639 -18.25 -22.21 -19.00
N ALA A 640 -17.75 -21.14 -18.38
CA ALA A 640 -18.54 -20.22 -17.55
C ALA A 640 -19.16 -19.03 -18.31
N ALA A 641 -18.64 -18.71 -19.50
CA ALA A 641 -19.15 -17.70 -20.42
C ALA A 641 -20.12 -18.33 -21.41
#